data_AF-A0A7R8CKT9-F1
#
_entry.id   AF-A0A7R8CKT9-F1
#
_cell.length_a   1.000
_cell.length_b   1.000
_cell.length_c   1.000
_cell.angle_alpha   90.00
_cell.angle_beta   90.00
_cell.angle_gamma   90.00
#
_symmetry.space_group_name_H-M   'P 1'
#
loop_
_entity.id
_entity.type
_entity.pdbx_description
1 polymer ?
#
loop_
_entity_poly.entity_id
_entity_poly.type
_entity_poly.pdbx_seq_one_letter_code
_entity_poly.pdbx_strand_id
1 'polypeptide(L)'
;MTDNIEKAKSLQIQVIPPESLDKAMKIDPETLIKQHSICEWGSEPSSRIPHLKKVSSSGSSNSGSKANSTSKSVKLTLKGGGCVDPDSGLDNKCHVFKKGDTLYSSVLGAVSVQDGKNSYYKLQILKHDKKNHRGKKTEDFDSSSDAIREFERLYEEKTGNLWRHRNKFEKLPGKFYPLDIDFGSSQSDAESKKLVLSESKSKLALPIKELISLIFDVESMKKALVEFEIDLNKMPLGKLSRKQIEKAYSILNEAQNLLDSKTQSQSKVIDATNRFFTLIPHDFGMNSPPLLEDLELIKNKIEMLDNLLEIEVAYSLLQSDSSSQENGDIDPFDSYYKKLNTELEVVDNSSEEYQILEKYVQNTHAATHDMYSLEIESILKVNRKGENKKFKPFRKLPNRRLLWHGSRMTNFVGILSQGLKIAPPEAPVTGYMFGKGIYFADMVSKSANYCHTSKKKNTGLLMLCDVALGNIYEKTSAEYVEKLPPGKHSTMGIGKTQPDPNDVTEIDGSTIQYGKSVKDDNLKSDLLYNEFIVYDVAQVQCNFVYRVIIFENPESRALFEMICVFASRFMHQIPITFLTGFYVSQVVSRWWGQFMTLPWPDKIALKLVTFVPGKALFHKNLRLTVMRYINLSTILVYRLVSLKVKKTVSYT
;
A
#
# COMPACT_ATOMS: atom_id res chain seq x y z
N MET A 1 -19.40 -40.20 34.47
CA MET A 1 -18.28 -39.67 33.66
C MET A 1 -18.28 -40.44 32.35
N THR A 2 -18.26 -39.74 31.23
CA THR A 2 -18.54 -40.27 29.88
C THR A 2 -17.40 -41.14 29.33
N ASP A 3 -17.72 -42.16 28.52
CA ASP A 3 -16.77 -43.07 27.83
C ASP A 3 -15.58 -42.35 27.14
N ASN A 4 -15.80 -41.11 26.72
CA ASN A 4 -14.78 -40.27 26.10
C ASN A 4 -13.66 -39.85 27.06
N ILE A 5 -13.95 -39.69 28.37
CA ILE A 5 -12.95 -39.35 29.38
C ILE A 5 -12.07 -40.56 29.68
N GLU A 6 -12.64 -41.76 29.77
CA GLU A 6 -11.87 -43.00 29.94
C GLU A 6 -10.98 -43.29 28.73
N LYS A 7 -11.48 -43.02 27.52
CA LYS A 7 -10.70 -43.11 26.28
C LYS A 7 -9.58 -42.06 26.19
N ALA A 8 -9.83 -40.83 26.65
CA ALA A 8 -8.78 -39.80 26.73
C ALA A 8 -7.69 -40.20 27.75
N LYS A 9 -8.09 -40.83 28.86
CA LYS A 9 -7.17 -41.33 29.90
C LYS A 9 -6.31 -42.49 29.39
N SER A 10 -6.88 -43.45 28.67
CA SER A 10 -6.10 -44.56 28.08
C SER A 10 -5.11 -44.09 27.02
N LEU A 11 -5.42 -43.00 26.31
CA LEU A 11 -4.56 -42.37 25.30
C LEU A 11 -3.60 -41.30 25.86
N GLN A 12 -3.59 -41.08 27.18
CA GLN A 12 -2.75 -40.06 27.85
C GLN A 12 -2.94 -38.65 27.27
N ILE A 13 -4.19 -38.27 26.99
CA ILE A 13 -4.57 -36.95 26.47
C ILE A 13 -5.19 -36.10 27.59
N GLN A 14 -4.63 -34.91 27.82
CA GLN A 14 -5.20 -33.93 28.74
C GLN A 14 -6.51 -33.37 28.21
N VAL A 15 -7.47 -33.20 29.11
CA VAL A 15 -8.78 -32.61 28.82
C VAL A 15 -8.78 -31.19 29.36
N ILE A 16 -9.21 -30.22 28.56
CA ILE A 16 -9.36 -28.82 28.97
C ILE A 16 -10.83 -28.37 28.82
N PRO A 17 -11.30 -27.38 29.60
CA PRO A 17 -12.64 -26.81 29.43
C PRO A 17 -12.79 -26.14 28.06
N PRO A 18 -13.98 -26.21 27.43
CA PRO A 18 -14.24 -25.52 26.15
C PRO A 18 -13.99 -24.02 26.21
N GLU A 19 -14.26 -23.40 27.36
CA GLU A 19 -14.11 -21.95 27.60
C GLU A 19 -12.63 -21.50 27.59
N SER A 20 -11.70 -22.45 27.69
CA SER A 20 -10.26 -22.18 27.57
C SER A 20 -9.82 -22.04 26.10
N LEU A 21 -10.62 -22.46 25.11
CA LEU A 21 -10.26 -22.33 23.69
C LEU A 21 -10.25 -20.87 23.22
N ASP A 22 -11.06 -19.99 23.80
CA ASP A 22 -11.07 -18.56 23.44
C ASP A 22 -9.73 -17.87 23.74
N LYS A 23 -8.96 -18.45 24.69
CA LYS A 23 -7.60 -18.00 25.04
C LYS A 23 -6.52 -18.58 24.12
N ALA A 24 -6.83 -19.61 23.32
CA ALA A 24 -5.88 -20.26 22.40
C ALA A 24 -5.43 -19.35 21.26
N MET A 25 -6.16 -18.27 20.96
CA MET A 25 -5.74 -17.27 19.96
C MET A 25 -4.61 -16.36 20.45
N LYS A 26 -4.32 -16.34 21.76
CA LYS A 26 -3.39 -15.40 22.39
C LYS A 26 -2.20 -16.08 23.10
N ILE A 27 -2.27 -17.38 23.38
CA ILE A 27 -1.29 -18.13 24.16
C ILE A 27 -0.88 -19.39 23.39
N ASP A 28 0.39 -19.77 23.49
CA ASP A 28 0.89 -21.00 22.88
C ASP A 28 0.10 -22.25 23.37
N PRO A 29 -0.30 -23.17 22.47
CA PRO A 29 -1.12 -24.33 22.82
C PRO A 29 -0.55 -25.23 23.92
N GLU A 30 0.77 -25.38 24.04
CA GLU A 30 1.38 -26.20 25.10
C GLU A 30 1.17 -25.55 26.48
N THR A 31 1.32 -24.23 26.54
CA THR A 31 1.10 -23.45 27.76
C THR A 31 -0.38 -23.47 28.16
N LEU A 32 -1.28 -23.34 27.19
CA LEU A 32 -2.74 -23.40 27.42
C LEU A 32 -3.16 -24.76 27.98
N ILE A 33 -2.66 -25.86 27.40
CA ILE A 33 -2.98 -27.23 27.85
C ILE A 33 -2.47 -27.49 29.26
N LYS A 34 -1.26 -27.01 29.59
CA LYS A 34 -0.68 -27.18 30.94
C LYS A 34 -1.44 -26.38 32.01
N GLN A 35 -1.88 -25.16 31.69
CA GLN A 35 -2.56 -24.28 32.65
C GLN A 35 -4.03 -24.61 32.88
N HIS A 36 -4.69 -25.19 31.88
CA HIS A 36 -6.14 -25.40 31.90
C HIS A 36 -6.56 -26.88 31.82
N SER A 37 -5.64 -27.83 32.02
CA SER A 37 -5.99 -29.23 32.16
C SER A 37 -6.85 -29.45 33.39
N ILE A 38 -8.01 -30.10 33.22
CA ILE A 38 -8.90 -30.51 34.30
C ILE A 38 -8.64 -31.94 34.78
N CYS A 39 -7.61 -32.60 34.23
CA CYS A 39 -7.21 -33.95 34.62
C CYS A 39 -5.74 -34.02 35.03
N GLU A 40 -5.45 -34.90 35.99
CA GLU A 40 -4.11 -35.13 36.55
C GLU A 40 -3.26 -36.12 35.73
N TRP A 41 -3.84 -36.70 34.66
CA TRP A 41 -3.15 -37.62 33.75
C TRP A 41 -2.85 -36.95 32.40
N GLY A 42 -1.88 -37.51 31.67
CA GLY A 42 -1.55 -37.08 30.31
C GLY A 42 -0.05 -36.97 30.06
N SER A 43 0.37 -37.22 28.83
CA SER A 43 1.77 -37.12 28.40
C SER A 43 2.12 -35.71 27.95
N GLU A 44 3.42 -35.34 27.95
CA GLU A 44 3.81 -33.96 27.60
C GLU A 44 3.33 -33.56 26.20
N PRO A 45 2.59 -32.44 26.02
CA PRO A 45 2.05 -32.02 24.72
C PRO A 45 3.10 -31.91 23.62
N SER A 46 4.31 -31.46 23.96
CA SER A 46 5.44 -31.33 23.03
C SER A 46 5.93 -32.68 22.47
N SER A 47 5.64 -33.81 23.12
CA SER A 47 6.02 -35.13 22.63
C SER A 47 5.02 -35.74 21.63
N ARG A 48 3.80 -35.18 21.55
CA ARG A 48 2.70 -35.68 20.69
C ARG A 48 2.55 -34.92 19.37
N ILE A 49 3.28 -33.83 19.17
CA ILE A 49 3.19 -32.99 17.96
C ILE A 49 4.53 -33.04 17.20
N PRO A 50 4.65 -33.81 16.11
CA PRO A 50 5.93 -34.02 15.41
C PRO A 50 6.51 -32.79 14.66
N HIS A 51 5.89 -31.60 14.71
CA HIS A 51 6.22 -30.49 13.81
C HIS A 51 6.41 -29.10 14.43
N LEU A 52 6.52 -28.96 15.76
CA LEU A 52 6.80 -27.65 16.40
C LEU A 52 8.27 -27.45 16.82
N LYS A 53 9.20 -28.29 16.36
CA LYS A 53 10.64 -28.03 16.53
C LYS A 53 11.12 -26.98 15.54
N LYS A 54 11.46 -25.80 16.08
CA LYS A 54 12.40 -24.78 15.60
C LYS A 54 13.12 -25.15 14.29
N VAL A 55 12.79 -24.46 13.20
CA VAL A 55 13.68 -24.41 12.03
C VAL A 55 14.78 -23.37 12.30
N SER A 56 15.83 -23.84 13.00
CA SER A 56 17.18 -23.32 12.85
C SER A 56 17.86 -24.05 11.69
N SER A 57 18.61 -23.30 10.89
CA SER A 57 19.40 -23.69 9.70
C SER A 57 20.09 -25.06 9.70
N SER A 58 19.86 -25.87 8.64
CA SER A 58 20.89 -26.61 7.89
C SER A 58 20.27 -27.22 6.62
N GLY A 59 21.00 -27.20 5.50
CA GLY A 59 20.46 -27.45 4.15
C GLY A 59 20.57 -28.89 3.66
N SER A 60 19.67 -29.27 2.74
CA SER A 60 19.96 -30.10 1.57
C SER A 60 18.81 -30.01 0.54
N SER A 61 19.16 -30.32 -0.71
CA SER A 61 18.51 -30.04 -1.99
C SER A 61 17.30 -30.92 -2.35
N ASN A 62 16.22 -30.33 -2.90
CA ASN A 62 15.75 -30.63 -4.27
C ASN A 62 14.60 -29.74 -4.76
N SER A 63 14.56 -29.62 -6.09
CA SER A 63 13.85 -28.69 -6.96
C SER A 63 12.32 -28.86 -7.07
N GLY A 64 11.60 -27.74 -7.10
CA GLY A 64 10.19 -27.67 -7.48
C GLY A 64 9.64 -26.25 -7.40
N SER A 65 9.88 -25.44 -8.43
CA SER A 65 9.56 -24.01 -8.50
C SER A 65 8.08 -23.71 -8.76
N LYS A 66 7.42 -23.06 -7.79
CA LYS A 66 6.31 -22.10 -8.00
C LYS A 66 6.53 -20.91 -7.05
N ALA A 67 6.98 -19.78 -7.60
CA ALA A 67 7.25 -18.57 -6.85
C ALA A 67 6.00 -17.69 -6.78
N ASN A 68 5.34 -17.66 -5.62
CA ASN A 68 4.67 -16.46 -5.16
C ASN A 68 5.73 -15.61 -4.46
N SER A 69 6.04 -14.43 -4.99
CA SER A 69 7.01 -13.51 -4.40
C SER A 69 6.42 -12.84 -3.17
N THR A 70 6.53 -13.48 -2.02
CA THR A 70 6.47 -12.78 -0.74
C THR A 70 7.77 -11.98 -0.60
N SER A 71 7.63 -10.67 -0.39
CA SER A 71 8.72 -9.73 -0.15
C SER A 71 9.60 -10.23 1.00
N LYS A 72 10.86 -10.54 0.72
CA LYS A 72 11.87 -10.70 1.78
C LYS A 72 12.12 -9.32 2.37
N SER A 73 11.96 -9.16 3.68
CA SER A 73 12.44 -7.96 4.37
C SER A 73 13.97 -7.92 4.27
N VAL A 74 14.48 -6.89 3.59
CA VAL A 74 15.92 -6.72 3.34
C VAL A 74 16.47 -5.75 4.39
N LYS A 75 17.23 -6.27 5.36
CA LYS A 75 17.82 -5.46 6.44
C LYS A 75 18.99 -4.64 5.88
N LEU A 76 18.77 -3.33 5.76
CA LEU A 76 19.71 -2.34 5.24
C LEU A 76 20.57 -1.75 6.37
N THR A 77 21.89 -1.98 6.38
CA THR A 77 22.82 -1.49 7.43
C THR A 77 23.51 -0.19 7.02
N LEU A 78 23.54 0.80 7.93
CA LEU A 78 24.14 2.13 7.69
C LEU A 78 25.52 2.24 8.35
N LYS A 79 26.52 2.62 7.55
CA LYS A 79 27.85 3.03 7.99
C LYS A 79 28.36 4.14 7.05
N GLY A 80 29.03 5.16 7.58
CA GLY A 80 29.68 6.21 6.78
C GLY A 80 28.76 7.21 6.05
N GLY A 81 27.49 7.32 6.44
CA GLY A 81 26.53 8.28 5.85
C GLY A 81 25.72 7.74 4.67
N GLY A 82 25.79 6.45 4.38
CA GLY A 82 24.98 5.77 3.35
C GLY A 82 24.69 4.32 3.73
N CYS A 83 23.66 3.73 3.12
CA CYS A 83 23.33 2.32 3.31
C CYS A 83 23.89 1.43 2.18
N VAL A 84 24.50 0.32 2.58
CA VAL A 84 25.01 -0.71 1.65
C VAL A 84 23.88 -1.62 1.21
N ASP A 85 23.79 -1.89 -0.09
CA ASP A 85 22.82 -2.86 -0.62
C ASP A 85 23.12 -4.30 -0.13
N PRO A 86 22.17 -4.99 0.52
CA PRO A 86 22.38 -6.35 1.03
C PRO A 86 22.58 -7.40 -0.06
N ASP A 87 22.16 -7.12 -1.29
CA ASP A 87 22.48 -7.97 -2.45
C ASP A 87 23.99 -8.06 -2.72
N SER A 88 24.78 -7.11 -2.21
CA SER A 88 26.25 -7.19 -2.23
C SER A 88 26.80 -8.30 -1.35
N GLY A 89 26.07 -8.70 -0.29
CA GLY A 89 26.53 -9.58 0.78
C GLY A 89 27.61 -8.95 1.69
N LEU A 90 27.83 -7.63 1.59
CA LEU A 90 28.88 -6.90 2.30
C LEU A 90 28.33 -5.83 3.26
N ASP A 91 27.02 -5.81 3.46
CA ASP A 91 26.28 -4.85 4.27
C ASP A 91 26.85 -4.70 5.70
N ASN A 92 27.22 -5.81 6.33
CA ASN A 92 27.79 -5.80 7.69
C ASN A 92 29.29 -5.44 7.75
N LYS A 93 29.98 -5.39 6.61
CA LYS A 93 31.47 -5.34 6.53
C LYS A 93 32.01 -4.09 5.85
N CYS A 94 31.18 -3.40 5.09
CA CYS A 94 31.54 -2.21 4.33
C CYS A 94 30.67 -1.02 4.71
N HIS A 95 31.12 0.18 4.34
CA HIS A 95 30.34 1.41 4.31
C HIS A 95 30.33 2.01 2.91
N VAL A 96 29.32 2.82 2.60
CA VAL A 96 29.30 3.57 1.33
C VAL A 96 30.41 4.63 1.36
N PHE A 97 31.20 4.69 0.30
CA PHE A 97 32.32 5.62 0.22
C PHE A 97 31.83 7.07 0.08
N LYS A 98 32.43 7.97 0.87
CA LYS A 98 32.18 9.40 0.87
C LYS A 98 33.49 10.16 0.62
N LYS A 99 33.48 11.16 -0.26
CA LYS A 99 34.61 12.07 -0.51
C LYS A 99 34.13 13.52 -0.32
N GLY A 100 34.64 14.19 0.71
CA GLY A 100 34.08 15.47 1.16
C GLY A 100 32.62 15.31 1.59
N ASP A 101 31.72 16.13 1.04
CA ASP A 101 30.27 16.01 1.26
C ASP A 101 29.55 15.11 0.25
N THR A 102 30.26 14.59 -0.77
CA THR A 102 29.64 13.75 -1.80
C THR A 102 29.68 12.27 -1.42
N LEU A 103 28.50 11.68 -1.26
CA LEU A 103 28.30 10.24 -1.11
C LEU A 103 28.25 9.58 -2.49
N TYR A 104 29.07 8.54 -2.72
CA TYR A 104 29.11 7.81 -4.00
C TYR A 104 28.12 6.64 -4.02
N SER A 105 26.84 7.01 -4.14
CA SER A 105 25.71 6.08 -4.28
C SER A 105 24.62 6.75 -5.11
N SER A 106 24.04 6.04 -6.06
CA SER A 106 22.94 6.53 -6.90
C SER A 106 21.99 5.39 -7.25
N VAL A 107 20.68 5.64 -7.19
CA VAL A 107 19.67 4.77 -7.79
C VAL A 107 19.12 5.42 -9.03
N LEU A 108 19.07 4.66 -10.12
CA LEU A 108 18.64 5.10 -11.42
C LEU A 108 17.38 4.32 -11.82
N GLY A 109 16.39 5.02 -12.37
CA GLY A 109 15.16 4.44 -12.92
C GLY A 109 15.05 4.68 -14.42
N ALA A 110 14.42 3.75 -15.14
CA ALA A 110 14.04 3.92 -16.54
C ALA A 110 12.76 3.14 -16.83
N VAL A 111 11.71 3.87 -17.23
CA VAL A 111 10.46 3.29 -17.69
C VAL A 111 10.24 3.62 -19.16
N SER A 112 9.86 2.61 -19.94
CA SER A 112 9.40 2.70 -21.32
C SER A 112 8.10 1.91 -21.44
N VAL A 113 6.97 2.62 -21.46
CA VAL A 113 5.63 2.03 -21.65
C VAL A 113 5.56 1.29 -23.00
N GLN A 114 6.17 1.85 -24.04
CA GLN A 114 6.18 1.27 -25.39
C GLN A 114 6.86 -0.09 -25.45
N ASP A 115 7.95 -0.26 -24.69
CA ASP A 115 8.69 -1.52 -24.63
C ASP A 115 8.20 -2.45 -23.52
N GLY A 116 7.23 -2.02 -22.70
CA GLY A 116 6.84 -2.72 -21.47
C GLY A 116 8.00 -2.85 -20.46
N LYS A 117 8.98 -1.95 -20.51
CA LYS A 117 10.18 -2.01 -19.66
C LYS A 117 10.03 -1.10 -18.46
N ASN A 118 10.20 -1.67 -17.27
CA ASN A 118 10.36 -0.95 -16.01
C ASN A 118 11.66 -1.46 -15.36
N SER A 119 12.74 -0.69 -15.48
CA SER A 119 14.08 -1.09 -15.08
C SER A 119 14.67 -0.14 -14.05
N TYR A 120 15.45 -0.69 -13.12
CA TYR A 120 16.19 0.08 -12.14
C TYR A 120 17.67 -0.36 -12.16
N TYR A 121 18.55 0.56 -11.77
CA TYR A 121 19.98 0.31 -11.70
C TYR A 121 20.57 1.06 -10.51
N LYS A 122 21.14 0.34 -9.56
CA LYS A 122 21.79 0.91 -8.37
C LYS A 122 23.30 0.85 -8.54
N LEU A 123 23.96 1.97 -8.27
CA LEU A 123 25.42 2.10 -8.34
C LEU A 123 25.93 2.58 -6.99
N GLN A 124 26.90 1.87 -6.40
CA GLN A 124 27.50 2.22 -5.11
C GLN A 124 29.01 1.94 -5.12
N ILE A 125 29.79 2.81 -4.48
CA ILE A 125 31.16 2.49 -4.09
C ILE A 125 31.12 2.04 -2.63
N LEU A 126 31.62 0.84 -2.34
CA LEU A 126 31.70 0.29 -1.00
C LEU A 126 33.15 0.27 -0.53
N LYS A 127 33.42 0.84 0.64
CA LYS A 127 34.72 0.78 1.31
C LYS A 127 34.65 -0.17 2.49
N HIS A 128 35.57 -1.12 2.54
CA HIS A 128 35.59 -2.13 3.60
C HIS A 128 36.12 -1.55 4.92
N ASP A 129 35.54 -1.95 6.05
CA ASP A 129 35.89 -1.42 7.38
C ASP A 129 37.22 -1.99 7.92
N LYS A 130 37.51 -3.27 7.63
CA LYS A 130 38.75 -3.98 7.99
C LYS A 130 39.27 -4.83 6.81
N LYS A 131 40.54 -4.70 6.38
CA LYS A 131 41.12 -5.23 5.11
C LYS A 131 40.40 -6.41 4.37
N ASN A 132 40.23 -6.19 3.06
CA ASN A 132 39.91 -7.02 1.88
C ASN A 132 39.22 -8.39 2.06
N HIS A 133 37.95 -8.46 1.67
CA HIS A 133 37.22 -9.68 1.33
C HIS A 133 36.29 -9.43 0.12
N ARG A 134 35.99 -10.49 -0.65
CA ARG A 134 35.29 -10.43 -1.95
C ARG A 134 33.80 -10.76 -1.82
N GLY A 135 32.93 -9.99 -2.47
CA GLY A 135 31.49 -10.24 -2.59
C GLY A 135 31.13 -11.02 -3.87
N LYS A 136 29.92 -11.60 -3.94
CA LYS A 136 29.48 -12.46 -5.07
C LYS A 136 29.00 -11.70 -6.33
N LYS A 137 28.72 -10.40 -6.21
CA LYS A 137 28.17 -9.50 -7.26
C LYS A 137 28.91 -8.16 -7.33
N THR A 138 30.12 -8.08 -6.78
CA THR A 138 30.89 -6.84 -6.64
C THR A 138 32.20 -6.93 -7.41
N GLU A 139 32.61 -5.82 -8.03
CA GLU A 139 33.95 -5.66 -8.61
C GLU A 139 34.87 -5.02 -7.56
N ASP A 140 36.03 -5.63 -7.34
CA ASP A 140 37.03 -5.15 -6.39
C ASP A 140 38.00 -4.17 -7.10
N PHE A 141 38.39 -3.09 -6.42
CA PHE A 141 39.38 -2.13 -6.93
C PHE A 141 40.54 -1.99 -5.95
N ASP A 142 41.77 -1.94 -6.48
CA ASP A 142 42.99 -1.80 -5.67
C ASP A 142 43.20 -0.38 -5.14
N SER A 143 42.60 0.63 -5.80
CA SER A 143 42.68 2.03 -5.40
C SER A 143 41.31 2.70 -5.37
N SER A 144 41.10 3.62 -4.42
CA SER A 144 39.88 4.43 -4.38
C SER A 144 39.74 5.33 -5.60
N SER A 145 40.84 5.72 -6.23
CA SER A 145 40.83 6.52 -7.46
C SER A 145 40.27 5.73 -8.64
N ASP A 146 40.62 4.46 -8.77
CA ASP A 146 40.09 3.58 -9.81
C ASP A 146 38.60 3.30 -9.63
N ALA A 147 38.17 3.04 -8.38
CA ALA A 147 36.76 2.86 -8.06
C ALA A 147 35.91 4.10 -8.38
N ILE A 148 36.43 5.31 -8.09
CA ILE A 148 35.75 6.56 -8.45
C ILE A 148 35.66 6.71 -9.96
N ARG A 149 36.76 6.45 -10.69
CA ARG A 149 36.78 6.55 -12.15
C ARG A 149 35.78 5.60 -12.79
N GLU A 150 35.70 4.36 -12.31
CA GLU A 150 34.77 3.38 -12.85
C GLU A 150 33.31 3.70 -12.49
N PHE A 151 33.05 4.20 -11.27
CA PHE A 151 31.74 4.71 -10.91
C PHE A 151 31.30 5.87 -11.82
N GLU A 152 32.17 6.87 -12.04
CA GLU A 152 31.87 8.00 -12.90
C GLU A 152 31.64 7.55 -14.35
N ARG A 153 32.43 6.59 -14.85
CA ARG A 153 32.27 5.98 -16.18
C ARG A 153 30.95 5.24 -16.32
N LEU A 154 30.59 4.38 -15.37
CA LEU A 154 29.32 3.64 -15.38
C LEU A 154 28.12 4.57 -15.26
N TYR A 155 28.21 5.58 -14.40
CA TYR A 155 27.17 6.60 -14.26
C TYR A 155 26.94 7.33 -15.59
N GLU A 156 28.00 7.78 -16.25
CA GLU A 156 27.93 8.42 -17.57
C GLU A 156 27.43 7.45 -18.65
N GLU A 157 27.85 6.20 -18.64
CA GLU A 157 27.36 5.18 -19.59
C GLU A 157 25.85 4.98 -19.47
N LYS A 158 25.32 4.88 -18.24
CA LYS A 158 23.91 4.61 -17.98
C LYS A 158 23.02 5.84 -18.11
N THR A 159 23.52 7.03 -17.77
CA THR A 159 22.72 8.28 -17.75
C THR A 159 23.02 9.23 -18.91
N GLY A 160 24.20 9.12 -19.51
CA GLY A 160 24.77 10.06 -20.46
C GLY A 160 25.18 11.41 -19.86
N ASN A 161 25.23 11.52 -18.53
CA ASN A 161 25.59 12.75 -17.82
C ASN A 161 26.84 12.51 -16.96
N LEU A 162 27.68 13.54 -16.84
CA LEU A 162 28.86 13.49 -15.96
C LEU A 162 28.44 13.58 -14.49
N TRP A 163 28.98 12.70 -13.64
CA TRP A 163 28.70 12.68 -12.19
C TRP A 163 28.98 14.02 -11.48
N ARG A 164 30.01 14.74 -11.95
CA ARG A 164 30.38 16.07 -11.42
C ARG A 164 29.30 17.12 -11.66
N HIS A 165 28.49 16.96 -12.71
CA HIS A 165 27.42 17.88 -13.09
C HIS A 165 26.04 17.33 -12.72
N ARG A 166 25.94 16.33 -11.83
CA ARG A 166 24.67 15.71 -11.42
C ARG A 166 23.58 16.67 -10.93
N ASN A 167 23.95 17.86 -10.45
CA ASN A 167 22.99 18.90 -10.03
C ASN A 167 22.29 19.60 -11.21
N LYS A 168 22.84 19.48 -12.43
CA LYS A 168 22.29 19.98 -13.70
C LYS A 168 22.04 18.79 -14.64
N PHE A 169 21.24 17.84 -14.16
CA PHE A 169 20.96 16.62 -14.89
C PHE A 169 20.03 16.87 -16.09
N GLU A 170 20.38 16.34 -17.26
CA GLU A 170 19.53 16.37 -18.45
C GLU A 170 19.15 14.95 -18.87
N LYS A 171 17.84 14.67 -18.93
CA LYS A 171 17.35 13.35 -19.32
C LYS A 171 17.59 13.11 -20.81
N LEU A 172 18.37 12.09 -21.15
CA LEU A 172 18.56 11.65 -22.53
C LEU A 172 17.62 10.50 -22.93
N PRO A 173 17.22 10.39 -24.21
CA PRO A 173 16.40 9.28 -24.71
C PRO A 173 17.05 7.91 -24.44
N GLY A 174 16.26 6.94 -23.96
CA GLY A 174 16.70 5.57 -23.70
C GLY A 174 17.71 5.37 -22.54
N LYS A 175 18.19 6.44 -21.91
CA LYS A 175 19.10 6.41 -20.75
C LYS A 175 18.35 6.41 -19.42
N PHE A 176 19.01 6.07 -18.32
CA PHE A 176 18.39 6.11 -16.99
C PHE A 176 18.32 7.54 -16.42
N TYR A 177 17.40 7.76 -15.48
CA TYR A 177 17.23 8.98 -14.70
C TYR A 177 17.58 8.73 -13.23
N PRO A 178 18.38 9.59 -12.56
CA PRO A 178 18.69 9.45 -11.14
C PRO A 178 17.49 9.80 -10.26
N LEU A 179 17.15 8.91 -9.34
CA LEU A 179 16.10 9.14 -8.37
C LEU A 179 16.72 9.75 -7.10
N ASP A 180 16.08 10.81 -6.59
CA ASP A 180 16.47 11.50 -5.35
C ASP A 180 15.98 10.67 -4.15
N ILE A 181 16.51 9.45 -4.03
CA ILE A 181 16.23 8.53 -2.94
C ILE A 181 17.36 8.65 -1.93
N ASP A 182 17.05 9.19 -0.75
CA ASP A 182 18.03 9.33 0.32
C ASP A 182 18.27 7.96 1.00
N PHE A 183 19.22 7.18 0.49
CA PHE A 183 19.70 5.98 1.20
C PHE A 183 20.58 6.33 2.41
N GLY A 184 20.80 7.61 2.68
CA GLY A 184 21.62 8.20 3.74
C GLY A 184 20.95 8.26 5.12
N SER A 185 19.90 7.49 5.37
CA SER A 185 19.45 7.16 6.72
C SER A 185 18.74 5.81 6.69
N SER A 186 19.46 4.73 6.97
CA SER A 186 18.82 3.61 7.65
C SER A 186 19.56 3.34 8.95
N GLN A 187 19.17 4.07 9.98
CA GLN A 187 18.79 3.30 11.16
C GLN A 187 17.83 2.25 10.66
N SER A 188 18.08 1.01 11.06
CA SER A 188 17.41 -0.22 10.63
C SER A 188 15.98 0.01 10.12
N ASP A 189 15.39 -0.93 9.38
CA ASP A 189 14.01 -1.24 9.76
C ASP A 189 14.07 -1.42 11.28
N ALA A 190 13.81 -0.36 12.05
CA ALA A 190 13.38 -0.48 13.40
C ALA A 190 12.23 -1.44 13.15
N GLU A 191 12.42 -2.68 13.57
CA GLU A 191 11.36 -3.37 14.26
C GLU A 191 10.79 -2.29 15.16
N SER A 192 9.83 -1.54 14.59
CA SER A 192 9.15 -0.46 15.25
C SER A 192 8.43 -1.29 16.26
N LYS A 193 9.01 -1.39 17.46
CA LYS A 193 8.59 -2.35 18.48
C LYS A 193 7.09 -2.20 18.49
N LYS A 194 6.40 -3.25 18.02
CA LYS A 194 4.95 -3.17 17.84
C LYS A 194 4.44 -2.69 19.18
N LEU A 195 3.76 -1.55 19.19
CA LEU A 195 3.38 -0.93 20.45
C LEU A 195 2.46 -1.90 21.18
N VAL A 196 2.97 -2.54 22.24
CA VAL A 196 2.22 -3.52 23.00
C VAL A 196 1.56 -2.82 24.17
N LEU A 197 0.24 -2.64 24.10
CA LEU A 197 -0.53 -1.95 25.13
C LEU A 197 -0.34 -2.57 26.53
N SER A 198 -0.21 -3.90 26.63
CA SER A 198 -0.07 -4.62 27.90
C SER A 198 1.28 -4.42 28.60
N GLU A 199 2.30 -3.96 27.87
CA GLU A 199 3.66 -3.73 28.41
C GLU A 199 3.91 -2.25 28.72
N SER A 200 2.96 -1.36 28.40
CA SER A 200 3.11 0.08 28.58
C SER A 200 2.93 0.51 30.04
N LYS A 201 3.84 1.35 30.51
CA LYS A 201 3.79 2.06 31.79
C LYS A 201 3.19 3.48 31.65
N SER A 202 2.81 3.88 30.44
CA SER A 202 2.22 5.21 30.16
C SER A 202 0.91 5.41 30.92
N LYS A 203 0.76 6.62 31.46
CA LYS A 203 -0.44 7.11 32.16
C LYS A 203 -1.49 7.69 31.21
N LEU A 204 -1.23 7.69 29.90
CA LEU A 204 -2.22 8.11 28.91
C LEU A 204 -3.47 7.23 28.99
N ALA A 205 -4.62 7.85 28.76
CA ALA A 205 -5.90 7.13 28.70
C ALA A 205 -5.87 6.04 27.63
N LEU A 206 -6.57 4.93 27.87
CA LEU A 206 -6.57 3.78 26.96
C LEU A 206 -6.97 4.16 25.51
N PRO A 207 -8.03 4.96 25.27
CA PRO A 207 -8.40 5.39 23.92
C PRO A 207 -7.28 6.15 23.18
N ILE A 208 -6.48 6.94 23.90
CA ILE A 208 -5.33 7.68 23.35
C ILE A 208 -4.20 6.70 22.98
N LYS A 209 -3.88 5.74 23.86
CA LYS A 209 -2.86 4.72 23.58
C LYS A 209 -3.25 3.87 22.37
N GLU A 210 -4.51 3.49 22.25
CA GLU A 210 -5.04 2.76 21.09
C GLU A 210 -4.93 3.59 19.80
N LEU A 211 -5.27 4.88 19.84
CA LEU A 211 -5.08 5.78 18.69
C LEU A 211 -3.60 5.82 18.26
N ILE A 212 -2.68 6.03 19.20
CA ILE A 212 -1.23 6.08 18.92
C ILE A 212 -0.75 4.76 18.30
N SER A 213 -1.19 3.62 18.85
CA SER A 213 -0.88 2.29 18.31
C SER A 213 -1.34 2.14 16.86
N LEU A 214 -2.52 2.69 16.56
CA LEU A 214 -3.15 2.60 15.26
C LEU A 214 -2.47 3.48 14.20
N ILE A 215 -2.19 4.74 14.52
CA ILE A 215 -1.65 5.72 13.55
C ILE A 215 -0.14 5.58 13.33
N PHE A 216 0.61 5.03 14.29
CA PHE A 216 2.05 4.77 14.16
C PHE A 216 2.39 3.32 13.74
N ASP A 217 1.43 2.58 13.20
CA ASP A 217 1.67 1.23 12.67
C ASP A 217 2.36 1.25 11.30
N VAL A 218 3.67 1.02 11.31
CA VAL A 218 4.51 0.93 10.10
C VAL A 218 4.07 -0.18 9.15
N GLU A 219 3.54 -1.31 9.65
CA GLU A 219 3.04 -2.38 8.78
C GLU A 219 1.79 -1.93 8.02
N SER A 220 0.92 -1.16 8.68
CA SER A 220 -0.23 -0.53 8.02
C SER A 220 0.20 0.49 6.97
N MET A 221 1.23 1.31 7.24
CA MET A 221 1.80 2.22 6.24
C MET A 221 2.38 1.46 5.03
N LYS A 222 3.17 0.38 5.27
CA LYS A 222 3.70 -0.49 4.20
C LYS A 222 2.57 -1.06 3.33
N LYS A 223 1.48 -1.54 3.94
CA LYS A 223 0.33 -2.10 3.21
C LYS A 223 -0.38 -1.04 2.35
N ALA A 224 -0.56 0.18 2.85
CA ALA A 224 -1.16 1.27 2.08
C ALA A 224 -0.34 1.61 0.84
N LEU A 225 1.00 1.60 0.93
CA LEU A 225 1.88 1.78 -0.22
C LEU A 225 1.74 0.68 -1.28
N VAL A 226 1.62 -0.58 -0.85
CA VAL A 226 1.42 -1.71 -1.77
C VAL A 226 0.08 -1.61 -2.50
N GLU A 227 -0.97 -1.11 -1.83
CA GLU A 227 -2.28 -0.87 -2.45
C GLU A 227 -2.20 0.14 -3.60
N PHE A 228 -1.30 1.12 -3.50
CA PHE A 228 -1.00 2.07 -4.58
C PHE A 228 -0.04 1.53 -5.65
N GLU A 229 0.29 0.24 -5.61
CA GLU A 229 1.22 -0.43 -6.53
C GLU A 229 2.65 0.15 -6.44
N ILE A 230 3.05 0.68 -5.29
CA ILE A 230 4.39 1.20 -5.08
C ILE A 230 5.38 0.05 -4.84
N ASP A 231 6.52 0.10 -5.53
CA ASP A 231 7.57 -0.89 -5.35
C ASP A 231 8.37 -0.60 -4.08
N LEU A 232 8.01 -1.26 -2.98
CA LEU A 232 8.68 -1.11 -1.68
C LEU A 232 10.15 -1.56 -1.68
N ASN A 233 10.59 -2.41 -2.61
CA ASN A 233 11.98 -2.84 -2.68
C ASN A 233 12.84 -1.74 -3.30
N LYS A 234 12.32 -1.10 -4.35
CA LYS A 234 12.99 0.04 -5.02
C LYS A 234 12.82 1.34 -4.24
N MET A 235 11.69 1.48 -3.54
CA MET A 235 11.28 2.69 -2.80
C MET A 235 10.95 2.34 -1.34
N PRO A 236 11.97 2.16 -0.49
CA PRO A 236 11.75 1.99 0.95
C PRO A 236 11.14 3.24 1.59
N LEU A 237 10.32 3.03 2.63
CA LEU A 237 9.64 4.08 3.41
C LEU A 237 10.60 5.18 3.89
N GLY A 238 10.14 6.43 3.83
CA GLY A 238 10.84 7.59 4.41
C GLY A 238 11.98 8.18 3.60
N LYS A 239 12.15 7.74 2.35
CA LYS A 239 13.32 8.11 1.53
C LYS A 239 12.96 8.84 0.25
N LEU A 240 11.69 9.14 0.05
CA LEU A 240 11.22 9.94 -1.08
C LEU A 240 11.36 11.42 -0.72
N SER A 241 12.15 12.16 -1.48
CA SER A 241 12.26 13.59 -1.23
C SER A 241 10.94 14.30 -1.58
N ARG A 242 10.52 15.25 -0.74
CA ARG A 242 9.38 16.13 -1.03
C ARG A 242 9.49 16.78 -2.42
N LYS A 243 10.70 17.16 -2.83
CA LYS A 243 10.99 17.70 -4.18
C LYS A 243 10.64 16.72 -5.30
N GLN A 244 10.82 15.43 -5.09
CA GLN A 244 10.47 14.39 -6.05
C GLN A 244 8.95 14.22 -6.16
N ILE A 245 8.23 14.31 -5.04
CA ILE A 245 6.75 14.31 -5.02
C ILE A 245 6.21 15.56 -5.75
N GLU A 246 6.75 16.75 -5.47
CA GLU A 246 6.38 18.01 -6.13
C GLU A 246 6.61 17.95 -7.65
N LYS A 247 7.74 17.39 -8.10
CA LYS A 247 7.97 17.11 -9.53
C LYS A 247 6.96 16.12 -10.11
N ALA A 248 6.56 15.10 -9.36
CA ALA A 248 5.57 14.12 -9.81
C ALA A 248 4.19 14.76 -10.00
N TYR A 249 3.77 15.64 -9.09
CA TYR A 249 2.56 16.45 -9.26
C TYR A 249 2.60 17.30 -10.53
N SER A 250 3.73 17.98 -10.80
CA SER A 250 3.89 18.78 -12.01
C SER A 250 3.74 17.95 -13.29
N ILE A 251 4.21 16.69 -13.30
CA ILE A 251 4.06 15.78 -14.44
C ILE A 251 2.59 15.35 -14.60
N LEU A 252 1.89 15.07 -13.50
CA LEU A 252 0.45 14.76 -13.56
C LEU A 252 -0.36 15.97 -14.06
N ASN A 253 0.03 17.18 -13.68
CA ASN A 253 -0.64 18.41 -14.14
C ASN A 253 -0.39 18.63 -15.63
N GLU A 254 0.82 18.37 -16.11
CA GLU A 254 1.11 18.35 -17.54
C GLU A 254 0.29 17.28 -18.29
N ALA A 255 0.22 16.06 -17.76
CA ALA A 255 -0.58 14.98 -18.34
C ALA A 255 -2.05 15.38 -18.45
N GLN A 256 -2.62 15.99 -17.41
CA GLN A 256 -3.99 16.49 -17.42
C GLN A 256 -4.21 17.55 -18.52
N ASN A 257 -3.35 18.57 -18.58
CA ASN A 257 -3.44 19.63 -19.60
C ASN A 257 -3.35 19.08 -21.04
N LEU A 258 -2.60 17.98 -21.24
CA LEU A 258 -2.50 17.31 -22.53
C LEU A 258 -3.82 16.61 -22.92
N LEU A 259 -4.58 16.09 -21.95
CA LEU A 259 -5.91 15.49 -22.19
C LEU A 259 -6.97 16.54 -22.50
N ASP A 260 -6.89 17.71 -21.86
CA ASP A 260 -7.83 18.82 -22.10
C ASP A 260 -7.59 19.50 -23.47
N SER A 261 -6.40 19.35 -24.05
CA SER A 261 -6.07 19.90 -25.36
C SER A 261 -6.75 19.12 -26.50
N LYS A 262 -7.46 19.82 -27.40
CA LYS A 262 -8.16 19.22 -28.58
C LYS A 262 -7.24 18.48 -29.57
N THR A 263 -5.91 18.56 -29.38
CA THR A 263 -4.91 17.95 -30.25
C THR A 263 -4.07 16.98 -29.41
N GLN A 264 -4.65 15.82 -29.12
CA GLN A 264 -3.98 14.81 -28.30
C GLN A 264 -2.76 14.26 -29.05
N SER A 265 -1.57 14.73 -28.72
CA SER A 265 -0.35 14.09 -29.17
C SER A 265 -0.09 12.90 -28.27
N GLN A 266 -0.49 11.70 -28.71
CA GLN A 266 -0.28 10.44 -27.99
C GLN A 266 1.20 10.27 -27.57
N SER A 267 2.14 10.79 -28.35
CA SER A 267 3.57 10.82 -28.01
C SER A 267 3.88 11.61 -26.74
N LYS A 268 3.20 12.73 -26.49
CA LYS A 268 3.41 13.56 -25.28
C LYS A 268 2.82 12.90 -24.04
N VAL A 269 1.66 12.24 -24.18
CA VAL A 269 1.05 11.45 -23.09
C VAL A 269 1.94 10.28 -22.70
N ILE A 270 2.51 9.57 -23.68
CA ILE A 270 3.49 8.51 -23.45
C ILE A 270 4.73 9.05 -22.73
N ASP A 271 5.25 10.19 -23.14
CA ASP A 271 6.39 10.83 -22.48
C ASP A 271 6.10 11.21 -21.02
N ALA A 272 4.97 11.88 -20.75
CA ALA A 272 4.54 12.22 -19.40
C ALA A 272 4.37 10.96 -18.53
N THR A 273 3.76 9.91 -19.09
CA THR A 273 3.60 8.62 -18.42
C THR A 273 4.96 7.99 -18.07
N ASN A 274 5.89 7.96 -19.03
CA ASN A 274 7.24 7.44 -18.80
C ASN A 274 7.97 8.23 -17.71
N ARG A 275 7.87 9.56 -17.73
CA ARG A 275 8.48 10.43 -16.71
C ARG A 275 7.87 10.18 -15.33
N PHE A 276 6.55 10.07 -15.24
CA PHE A 276 5.86 9.83 -13.98
C PHE A 276 6.31 8.50 -13.32
N PHE A 277 6.23 7.38 -14.05
CA PHE A 277 6.62 6.07 -13.49
C PHE A 277 8.13 5.88 -13.36
N THR A 278 8.94 6.64 -14.10
CA THR A 278 10.37 6.71 -13.83
C THR A 278 10.61 7.41 -12.49
N LEU A 279 9.91 8.52 -12.23
CA LEU A 279 10.08 9.31 -11.02
C LEU A 279 9.48 8.62 -9.79
N ILE A 280 8.34 7.95 -9.91
CA ILE A 280 7.68 7.22 -8.83
C ILE A 280 7.68 5.73 -9.19
N PRO A 281 8.59 4.92 -8.61
CA PRO A 281 8.69 3.50 -8.93
C PRO A 281 7.44 2.72 -8.53
N HIS A 282 6.79 2.12 -9.52
CA HIS A 282 5.65 1.23 -9.33
C HIS A 282 6.04 -0.23 -9.60
N ASP A 283 5.32 -1.15 -8.97
CA ASP A 283 5.37 -2.58 -9.22
C ASP A 283 4.14 -3.03 -10.01
N PHE A 284 4.30 -3.14 -11.33
CA PHE A 284 3.28 -3.66 -12.24
C PHE A 284 3.37 -5.19 -12.43
N GLY A 285 4.29 -5.88 -11.73
CA GLY A 285 4.57 -7.29 -11.94
C GLY A 285 4.95 -7.59 -13.40
N MET A 286 4.14 -8.40 -14.07
CA MET A 286 4.33 -8.76 -15.49
C MET A 286 3.53 -7.87 -16.45
N ASN A 287 2.71 -6.96 -15.93
CA ASN A 287 1.91 -6.05 -16.73
C ASN A 287 2.73 -4.84 -17.14
N SER A 288 2.35 -4.22 -18.27
CA SER A 288 2.95 -2.95 -18.68
C SER A 288 2.35 -1.79 -17.87
N PRO A 289 3.11 -0.71 -17.61
CA PRO A 289 2.57 0.47 -16.94
C PRO A 289 1.38 1.06 -17.73
N PRO A 290 0.26 1.43 -17.07
CA PRO A 290 -0.92 1.98 -17.73
C PRO A 290 -0.66 3.42 -18.21
N LEU A 291 -1.18 3.80 -19.39
CA LEU A 291 -1.05 5.18 -19.88
C LEU A 291 -1.88 6.15 -19.04
N LEU A 292 -1.32 7.34 -18.77
CA LEU A 292 -2.04 8.45 -18.10
C LEU A 292 -3.01 9.15 -19.08
N GLU A 293 -3.99 8.40 -19.59
CA GLU A 293 -4.95 8.85 -20.60
C GLU A 293 -6.37 9.08 -20.08
N ASP A 294 -6.59 8.82 -18.79
CA ASP A 294 -7.88 8.92 -18.13
C ASP A 294 -7.81 9.86 -16.91
N LEU A 295 -8.83 10.71 -16.75
CA LEU A 295 -8.89 11.68 -15.66
C LEU A 295 -9.07 10.99 -14.30
N GLU A 296 -9.78 9.86 -14.24
CA GLU A 296 -9.94 9.11 -12.99
C GLU A 296 -8.63 8.45 -12.59
N LEU A 297 -7.88 7.89 -13.54
CA LEU A 297 -6.53 7.40 -13.28
C LEU A 297 -5.59 8.50 -12.76
N ILE A 298 -5.60 9.70 -13.38
CA ILE A 298 -4.81 10.84 -12.89
C ILE A 298 -5.21 11.19 -11.46
N LYS A 299 -6.52 11.30 -11.18
CA LYS A 299 -7.05 11.56 -9.84
C LYS A 299 -6.57 10.52 -8.82
N ASN A 300 -6.62 9.23 -9.15
CA ASN A 300 -6.12 8.16 -8.29
C ASN A 300 -4.61 8.29 -8.01
N LYS A 301 -3.83 8.73 -9.01
CA LYS A 301 -2.39 8.99 -8.82
C LYS A 301 -2.11 10.27 -8.02
N ILE A 302 -2.99 11.28 -8.04
CA ILE A 302 -2.92 12.44 -7.14
C ILE A 302 -3.16 12.00 -5.70
N GLU A 303 -4.24 11.24 -5.45
CA GLU A 303 -4.56 10.71 -4.12
C GLU A 303 -3.40 9.87 -3.58
N MET A 304 -2.78 9.05 -4.43
CA MET A 304 -1.57 8.32 -4.07
C MET A 304 -0.45 9.25 -3.60
N LEU A 305 -0.11 10.31 -4.35
CA LEU A 305 0.95 11.24 -3.98
C LEU A 305 0.64 11.96 -2.65
N ASP A 306 -0.63 12.33 -2.42
CA ASP A 306 -1.07 12.95 -1.16
C ASP A 306 -0.81 12.01 0.02
N ASN A 307 -1.17 10.73 -0.11
CA ASN A 307 -0.92 9.71 0.92
C ASN A 307 0.59 9.43 1.11
N LEU A 308 1.38 9.43 0.03
CA LEU A 308 2.85 9.27 0.13
C LEU A 308 3.49 10.38 0.97
N LEU A 309 3.03 11.62 0.78
CA LEU A 309 3.54 12.78 1.50
C LEU A 309 3.25 12.67 3.01
N GLU A 310 2.04 12.26 3.38
CA GLU A 310 1.67 12.10 4.79
C GLU A 310 2.37 10.89 5.45
N ILE A 311 2.59 9.80 4.71
CA ILE A 311 3.40 8.66 5.18
C ILE A 311 4.87 9.07 5.39
N GLU A 312 5.44 9.91 4.52
CA GLU A 312 6.79 10.44 4.68
C GLU A 312 6.89 11.26 5.98
N VAL A 313 5.94 12.16 6.23
CA VAL A 313 5.86 12.94 7.47
C VAL A 313 5.78 12.03 8.70
N ALA A 314 4.89 11.02 8.66
CA ALA A 314 4.71 10.10 9.78
C ALA A 314 6.00 9.34 10.09
N TYR A 315 6.71 8.89 9.05
CA TYR A 315 7.96 8.17 9.18
C TYR A 315 9.11 9.06 9.64
N SER A 316 9.19 10.30 9.15
CA SER A 316 10.15 11.31 9.61
C SER A 316 9.98 11.63 11.11
N LEU A 317 8.74 11.68 11.61
CA LEU A 317 8.46 11.79 13.04
C LEU A 317 8.87 10.54 13.83
N LEU A 318 8.64 9.33 13.29
CA LEU A 318 9.11 8.10 13.93
C LEU A 318 10.64 8.07 14.08
N GLN A 319 11.38 8.52 13.06
CA GLN A 319 12.84 8.43 13.02
C GLN A 319 13.59 9.38 13.96
N SER A 320 12.97 10.48 14.42
CA SER A 320 13.65 11.49 15.24
C SER A 320 14.16 11.00 16.61
N ASP A 321 13.92 9.73 17.00
CA ASP A 321 14.22 9.17 18.33
C ASP A 321 15.62 8.60 18.51
N SER A 322 16.30 8.32 17.42
CA SER A 322 17.58 7.61 17.42
C SER A 322 18.79 8.45 17.86
N SER A 323 18.62 9.77 17.94
CA SER A 323 19.61 10.69 18.51
C SER A 323 19.35 11.03 19.98
N SER A 324 18.24 10.56 20.57
CA SER A 324 17.79 10.95 21.92
C SER A 324 17.56 9.77 22.87
N GLN A 325 18.09 8.58 22.56
CA GLN A 325 18.15 7.44 23.48
C GLN A 325 19.18 7.59 24.63
N GLU A 326 19.45 8.81 25.10
CA GLU A 326 20.28 8.99 26.30
C GLU A 326 19.48 8.88 27.62
N ASN A 327 18.13 8.85 27.60
CA ASN A 327 17.33 8.65 28.81
C ASN A 327 16.28 7.54 28.62
N GLY A 328 16.63 6.30 28.99
CA GLY A 328 15.79 5.10 28.91
C GLY A 328 14.57 5.05 29.84
N ASP A 329 13.95 6.19 30.17
CA ASP A 329 12.92 6.31 31.21
C ASP A 329 11.54 6.79 30.68
N ILE A 330 11.38 6.98 29.37
CA ILE A 330 10.12 7.43 28.76
C ILE A 330 9.46 6.28 28.00
N ASP A 331 8.19 6.02 28.30
CA ASP A 331 7.38 5.02 27.60
C ASP A 331 7.22 5.38 26.11
N PRO A 332 7.32 4.41 25.17
CA PRO A 332 7.17 4.66 23.74
C PRO A 332 5.87 5.38 23.35
N PHE A 333 4.75 5.10 24.03
CA PHE A 333 3.49 5.78 23.79
C PHE A 333 3.60 7.28 24.13
N ASP A 334 4.26 7.62 25.25
CA ASP A 334 4.45 9.01 25.66
C ASP A 334 5.40 9.76 24.72
N SER A 335 6.42 9.07 24.20
CA SER A 335 7.32 9.64 23.18
C SER A 335 6.54 10.01 21.91
N TYR A 336 5.79 9.06 21.35
CA TYR A 336 5.04 9.28 20.11
C TYR A 336 3.90 10.29 20.30
N TYR A 337 3.21 10.27 21.44
CA TYR A 337 2.23 11.28 21.80
C TYR A 337 2.81 12.70 21.79
N LYS A 338 3.98 12.91 22.42
CA LYS A 338 4.66 14.21 22.42
C LYS A 338 5.01 14.70 21.01
N LYS A 339 5.38 13.79 20.10
CA LYS A 339 5.72 14.12 18.70
C LYS A 339 4.51 14.61 17.89
N LEU A 340 3.30 14.20 18.25
CA LEU A 340 2.08 14.75 17.63
C LEU A 340 1.88 16.23 17.97
N ASN A 341 2.57 16.76 18.98
CA ASN A 341 2.49 18.18 19.38
C ASN A 341 1.04 18.66 19.54
N THR A 342 0.20 17.77 20.06
CA THR A 342 -1.25 17.89 20.13
C THR A 342 -1.72 17.30 21.45
N GLU A 343 -2.56 18.03 22.16
CA GLU A 343 -3.21 17.56 23.37
C GLU A 343 -4.50 16.83 22.97
N LEU A 344 -4.68 15.62 23.50
CA LEU A 344 -5.86 14.79 23.30
C LEU A 344 -6.51 14.52 24.66
N GLU A 345 -7.83 14.66 24.69
CA GLU A 345 -8.65 14.39 25.87
C GLU A 345 -9.79 13.44 25.50
N VAL A 346 -10.09 12.46 26.34
CA VAL A 346 -11.22 11.54 26.10
C VAL A 346 -12.51 12.26 26.43
N VAL A 347 -13.44 12.33 25.48
CA VAL A 347 -14.79 12.83 25.76
C VAL A 347 -15.53 11.75 26.53
N ASP A 348 -16.06 12.10 27.71
CA ASP A 348 -16.81 11.16 28.54
C ASP A 348 -18.15 10.78 27.89
N ASN A 349 -18.39 9.48 27.73
CA ASN A 349 -19.60 8.93 27.12
C ASN A 349 -20.88 9.34 27.86
N SER A 350 -20.79 9.69 29.14
CA SER A 350 -21.93 10.15 29.93
C SER A 350 -22.28 11.64 29.72
N SER A 351 -21.37 12.40 29.08
CA SER A 351 -21.51 13.85 28.91
C SER A 351 -22.56 14.25 27.88
N GLU A 352 -23.14 15.44 28.05
CA GLU A 352 -24.04 16.06 27.05
C GLU A 352 -23.32 16.30 25.72
N GLU A 353 -22.02 16.66 25.77
CA GLU A 353 -21.17 16.82 24.58
C GLU A 353 -21.13 15.51 23.77
N TYR A 354 -20.86 14.38 24.41
CA TYR A 354 -20.86 13.07 23.75
C TYR A 354 -22.21 12.73 23.11
N GLN A 355 -23.32 12.96 23.81
CA GLN A 355 -24.66 12.64 23.28
C GLN A 355 -25.00 13.45 22.03
N ILE A 356 -24.62 14.73 21.97
CA ILE A 356 -24.79 15.56 20.78
C ILE A 356 -23.92 15.03 19.63
N LEU A 357 -22.66 14.73 19.92
CA LEU A 357 -21.68 14.22 18.96
C LEU A 357 -22.07 12.84 18.39
N GLU A 358 -22.62 11.96 19.23
CA GLU A 358 -23.16 10.66 18.84
C GLU A 358 -24.40 10.82 17.96
N LYS A 359 -25.34 11.68 18.37
CA LYS A 359 -26.54 11.98 17.59
C LYS A 359 -26.19 12.57 16.23
N TYR A 360 -25.14 13.38 16.14
CA TYR A 360 -24.67 13.92 14.87
C TYR A 360 -24.21 12.81 13.90
N VAL A 361 -23.49 11.79 14.39
CA VAL A 361 -23.12 10.62 13.59
C VAL A 361 -24.36 9.83 13.16
N GLN A 362 -25.27 9.54 14.08
CA GLN A 362 -26.47 8.74 13.80
C GLN A 362 -27.39 9.39 12.76
N ASN A 363 -27.62 10.70 12.88
CA ASN A 363 -28.61 11.41 12.06
C ASN A 363 -28.08 11.78 10.66
N THR A 364 -26.76 11.89 10.50
CA THR A 364 -26.14 12.37 9.24
C THR A 364 -25.47 11.25 8.44
N HIS A 365 -25.86 10.01 8.72
CA HIS A 365 -25.57 8.88 7.84
C HIS A 365 -26.48 8.92 6.61
N ALA A 366 -25.91 9.25 5.47
CA ALA A 366 -26.63 9.35 4.20
C ALA A 366 -27.35 8.05 3.81
N ALA A 367 -28.61 8.18 3.36
CA ALA A 367 -29.42 7.05 2.92
C ALA A 367 -28.85 6.30 1.70
N THR A 368 -28.03 6.93 0.86
CA THR A 368 -27.37 6.26 -0.28
C THR A 368 -26.08 5.54 0.10
N HIS A 369 -25.62 5.66 1.36
CA HIS A 369 -24.43 4.97 1.88
C HIS A 369 -24.84 3.85 2.84
N ASP A 370 -25.87 3.08 2.48
CA ASP A 370 -26.46 1.98 3.27
C ASP A 370 -25.64 0.68 3.26
N MET A 371 -24.57 0.64 2.47
CA MET A 371 -23.65 -0.49 2.40
C MET A 371 -22.88 -0.74 3.72
N TYR A 372 -22.81 0.26 4.60
CA TYR A 372 -22.18 0.14 5.90
C TYR A 372 -22.89 0.95 6.99
N SER A 373 -22.65 0.59 8.25
CA SER A 373 -23.01 1.37 9.43
C SER A 373 -21.74 1.83 10.17
N LEU A 374 -21.90 2.89 10.96
CA LEU A 374 -20.83 3.45 11.80
C LEU A 374 -21.15 3.19 13.27
N GLU A 375 -20.22 2.57 13.99
CA GLU A 375 -20.24 2.46 15.45
C GLU A 375 -19.10 3.29 16.03
N ILE A 376 -19.39 4.14 17.00
CA ILE A 376 -18.38 4.98 17.66
C ILE A 376 -17.68 4.16 18.73
N GLU A 377 -16.36 3.99 18.63
CA GLU A 377 -15.57 3.38 19.70
C GLU A 377 -15.11 4.40 20.73
N SER A 378 -14.68 5.58 20.25
CA SER A 378 -14.21 6.66 21.12
C SER A 378 -14.22 7.99 20.38
N ILE A 379 -14.39 9.05 21.15
CA ILE A 379 -14.27 10.44 20.69
C ILE A 379 -13.19 11.08 21.55
N LEU A 380 -12.20 11.69 20.89
CA LEU A 380 -11.16 12.46 21.57
C LEU A 380 -11.27 13.92 21.16
N LYS A 381 -11.29 14.82 22.15
CA LYS A 381 -11.12 16.25 21.92
C LYS A 381 -9.66 16.53 21.56
N VAL A 382 -9.47 17.39 20.57
CA VAL A 382 -8.18 17.68 19.94
C VAL A 382 -7.83 19.14 20.20
N ASN A 383 -6.63 19.38 20.72
CA ASN A 383 -6.08 20.73 20.88
C ASN A 383 -4.64 20.77 20.34
N ARG A 384 -4.51 21.21 19.08
CA ARG A 384 -3.22 21.27 18.39
C ARG A 384 -2.43 22.51 18.80
N LYS A 385 -1.14 22.34 19.11
CA LYS A 385 -0.32 23.46 19.58
C LYS A 385 -0.21 24.57 18.55
N GLY A 386 -0.70 25.76 18.90
CA GLY A 386 -0.64 26.97 18.07
C GLY A 386 -1.78 27.11 17.05
N GLU A 387 -2.63 26.10 16.87
CA GLU A 387 -3.77 26.15 15.95
C GLU A 387 -4.80 27.20 16.39
N ASN A 388 -5.17 27.21 17.68
CA ASN A 388 -6.05 28.23 18.26
C ASN A 388 -5.56 29.67 18.01
N LYS A 389 -4.24 29.90 18.07
CA LYS A 389 -3.67 31.23 17.76
C LYS A 389 -3.86 31.61 16.28
N LYS A 390 -3.72 30.66 15.36
CA LYS A 390 -3.96 30.86 13.92
C LYS A 390 -5.44 31.05 13.61
N PHE A 391 -6.32 30.34 14.31
CA PHE A 391 -7.77 30.41 14.15
C PHE A 391 -8.41 31.65 14.79
N LYS A 392 -7.76 32.24 15.80
CA LYS A 392 -8.26 33.42 16.54
C LYS A 392 -8.80 34.58 15.67
N PRO A 393 -8.16 34.99 14.54
CA PRO A 393 -8.71 36.02 13.66
C PRO A 393 -10.08 35.66 13.07
N PHE A 394 -10.31 34.37 12.83
CA PHE A 394 -11.52 33.85 12.18
C PHE A 394 -12.67 33.57 13.16
N ARG A 395 -12.43 33.60 14.47
CA ARG A 395 -13.50 33.49 15.49
C ARG A 395 -14.56 34.58 15.39
N LYS A 396 -14.20 35.74 14.83
CA LYS A 396 -15.13 36.87 14.59
C LYS A 396 -15.91 36.73 13.28
N LEU A 397 -15.51 35.81 12.41
CA LEU A 397 -16.18 35.56 11.14
C LEU A 397 -17.54 34.90 11.44
N PRO A 398 -18.64 35.33 10.80
CA PRO A 398 -19.94 34.67 10.98
C PRO A 398 -19.91 33.25 10.40
N ASN A 399 -20.93 32.45 10.69
CA ASN A 399 -21.13 31.13 10.08
C ASN A 399 -19.95 30.17 10.31
N ARG A 400 -19.58 29.97 11.58
CA ARG A 400 -18.68 28.90 12.01
C ARG A 400 -19.48 27.61 12.15
N ARG A 401 -19.00 26.53 11.54
CA ARG A 401 -19.67 25.22 11.60
C ARG A 401 -18.69 24.13 11.98
N LEU A 402 -19.15 23.18 12.77
CA LEU A 402 -18.45 21.92 13.00
C LEU A 402 -18.79 20.97 11.86
N LEU A 403 -17.79 20.59 11.07
CA LEU A 403 -17.97 19.80 9.85
C LEU A 403 -17.00 18.62 9.79
N TRP A 404 -17.45 17.55 9.13
CA TRP A 404 -16.74 16.28 9.02
C TRP A 404 -15.64 16.33 7.97
N HIS A 405 -14.48 15.77 8.30
CA HIS A 405 -13.41 15.48 7.37
C HIS A 405 -12.95 14.02 7.56
N GLY A 406 -12.90 13.25 6.47
CA GLY A 406 -12.38 11.89 6.48
C GLY A 406 -11.09 11.79 5.70
N SER A 407 -10.20 10.90 6.15
CA SER A 407 -8.94 10.61 5.47
C SER A 407 -8.47 9.20 5.83
N ARG A 408 -7.54 8.65 5.04
CA ARG A 408 -6.92 7.37 5.39
C ARG A 408 -6.25 7.46 6.75
N MET A 409 -6.33 6.37 7.51
CA MET A 409 -5.75 6.25 8.84
C MET A 409 -4.25 6.62 8.90
N THR A 410 -3.50 6.33 7.84
CA THR A 410 -2.07 6.67 7.70
C THR A 410 -1.78 8.16 7.71
N ASN A 411 -2.77 9.00 7.37
CA ASN A 411 -2.59 10.44 7.24
C ASN A 411 -2.78 11.17 8.59
N PHE A 412 -3.37 10.51 9.58
CA PHE A 412 -3.70 11.14 10.87
C PHE A 412 -2.47 11.57 11.68
N VAL A 413 -1.31 10.93 11.50
CA VAL A 413 -0.06 11.40 12.12
C VAL A 413 0.29 12.80 11.62
N GLY A 414 0.22 13.03 10.31
CA GLY A 414 0.49 14.32 9.69
C GLY A 414 -0.61 15.35 9.95
N ILE A 415 -1.88 14.95 9.94
CA ILE A 415 -3.02 15.82 10.27
C ILE A 415 -2.93 16.30 11.74
N LEU A 416 -2.67 15.41 12.70
CA LEU A 416 -2.54 15.81 14.10
C LEU A 416 -1.29 16.66 14.34
N SER A 417 -0.13 16.28 13.78
CA SER A 417 1.11 17.03 13.99
C SER A 417 1.17 18.38 13.25
N GLN A 418 0.79 18.42 11.97
CA GLN A 418 0.99 19.57 11.08
C GLN A 418 -0.32 20.25 10.67
N GLY A 419 -1.42 19.52 10.64
CA GLY A 419 -2.76 20.04 10.36
C GLY A 419 -3.27 19.64 9.00
N LEU A 420 -4.51 20.03 8.73
CA LEU A 420 -5.05 19.94 7.38
C LEU A 420 -4.32 20.93 6.47
N LYS A 421 -3.93 20.45 5.29
CA LYS A 421 -3.16 21.17 4.30
C LYS A 421 -3.97 21.32 3.02
N ILE A 422 -3.65 22.36 2.27
CA ILE A 422 -4.14 22.52 0.90
C ILE A 422 -3.13 21.84 -0.03
N ALA A 423 -3.65 21.20 -1.08
CA ALA A 423 -2.81 20.59 -2.11
C ALA A 423 -1.80 21.60 -2.68
N PRO A 424 -0.56 21.18 -2.99
CA PRO A 424 0.49 22.07 -3.44
C PRO A 424 0.15 22.73 -4.81
N PRO A 425 0.72 23.90 -5.12
CA PRO A 425 0.50 24.59 -6.40
C PRO A 425 0.79 23.72 -7.63
N GLU A 426 1.74 22.79 -7.51
CA GLU A 426 2.17 21.87 -8.56
C GLU A 426 1.13 20.77 -8.85
N ALA A 427 0.23 20.47 -7.90
CA ALA A 427 -0.79 19.44 -8.06
C ALA A 427 -1.74 19.74 -9.24
N PRO A 428 -2.26 18.73 -9.94
CA PRO A 428 -3.27 18.93 -10.97
C PRO A 428 -4.56 19.52 -10.37
N VAL A 429 -5.41 20.08 -11.23
CA VAL A 429 -6.73 20.60 -10.82
C VAL A 429 -7.79 19.49 -10.82
N THR A 430 -7.61 18.46 -11.66
CA THR A 430 -8.46 17.26 -11.67
C THR A 430 -8.43 16.58 -10.32
N GLY A 431 -9.60 16.16 -9.85
CA GLY A 431 -9.79 15.56 -8.52
C GLY A 431 -10.35 16.52 -7.49
N TYR A 432 -10.33 17.84 -7.74
CA TYR A 432 -10.88 18.84 -6.82
C TYR A 432 -12.07 19.58 -7.44
N MET A 433 -13.29 19.24 -7.01
CA MET A 433 -14.54 19.74 -7.60
C MET A 433 -14.66 21.28 -7.58
N PHE A 434 -14.15 21.91 -6.53
CA PHE A 434 -14.20 23.36 -6.30
C PHE A 434 -12.81 23.99 -6.14
N GLY A 435 -11.80 23.37 -6.75
CA GLY A 435 -10.41 23.81 -6.66
C GLY A 435 -9.69 23.39 -5.39
N LYS A 436 -8.43 23.80 -5.27
CA LYS A 436 -7.52 23.33 -4.21
C LYS A 436 -7.87 24.00 -2.89
N GLY A 437 -8.45 23.25 -1.98
CA GLY A 437 -8.84 23.71 -0.65
C GLY A 437 -8.97 22.55 0.31
N ILE A 438 -9.39 22.83 1.54
CA ILE A 438 -9.71 21.80 2.52
C ILE A 438 -11.21 21.52 2.43
N TYR A 439 -11.56 20.27 2.13
CA TYR A 439 -12.93 19.82 1.91
C TYR A 439 -13.53 19.24 3.19
N PHE A 440 -14.77 19.62 3.45
CA PHE A 440 -15.58 19.16 4.56
C PHE A 440 -16.98 18.78 4.08
N ALA A 441 -17.65 17.92 4.85
CA ALA A 441 -19.05 17.56 4.65
C ALA A 441 -19.85 17.79 5.95
N ASP A 442 -21.14 18.05 5.81
CA ASP A 442 -22.10 18.03 6.91
C ASP A 442 -22.70 16.64 7.18
N MET A 443 -22.50 15.70 6.24
CA MET A 443 -22.90 14.30 6.33
C MET A 443 -21.72 13.40 6.74
N VAL A 444 -21.80 12.72 7.88
CA VAL A 444 -20.70 11.88 8.39
C VAL A 444 -20.31 10.76 7.43
N SER A 445 -21.28 10.11 6.78
CA SER A 445 -21.00 8.96 5.93
C SER A 445 -20.29 9.38 4.64
N LYS A 446 -20.53 10.60 4.14
CA LYS A 446 -19.78 11.13 3.00
C LYS A 446 -18.29 11.25 3.33
N SER A 447 -17.96 11.77 4.51
CA SER A 447 -16.58 11.82 4.98
C SER A 447 -16.03 10.42 5.30
N ALA A 448 -16.84 9.50 5.83
CA ALA A 448 -16.41 8.13 6.16
C ALA A 448 -15.93 7.33 4.95
N ASN A 449 -16.43 7.60 3.74
CA ASN A 449 -15.93 6.97 2.51
C ASN A 449 -14.44 7.27 2.26
N TYR A 450 -13.92 8.41 2.72
CA TYR A 450 -12.50 8.77 2.61
C TYR A 450 -11.60 8.10 3.65
N CYS A 451 -12.16 7.28 4.56
CA CYS A 451 -11.35 6.48 5.49
C CYS A 451 -10.71 5.26 4.81
N HIS A 452 -11.23 4.82 3.66
CA HIS A 452 -10.81 3.62 2.92
C HIS A 452 -10.71 2.36 3.80
N THR A 453 -11.70 2.13 4.66
CA THR A 453 -11.78 0.90 5.47
C THR A 453 -12.10 -0.33 4.63
N SER A 454 -11.79 -1.51 5.16
CA SER A 454 -12.10 -2.80 4.52
C SER A 454 -12.60 -3.81 5.55
N LYS A 455 -13.15 -4.94 5.09
CA LYS A 455 -13.58 -6.06 5.99
C LYS A 455 -12.51 -6.51 6.99
N LYS A 456 -11.23 -6.46 6.59
CA LYS A 456 -10.11 -6.89 7.43
C LYS A 456 -9.60 -5.76 8.34
N LYS A 457 -9.88 -4.51 8.00
CA LYS A 457 -9.50 -3.30 8.73
C LYS A 457 -10.70 -2.35 8.73
N ASN A 458 -11.62 -2.61 9.63
CA ASN A 458 -12.90 -1.92 9.74
C ASN A 458 -12.82 -0.68 10.63
N THR A 459 -11.72 -0.44 11.35
CA THR A 459 -11.51 0.80 12.10
C THR A 459 -11.19 1.96 11.15
N GLY A 460 -12.00 3.02 11.20
CA GLY A 460 -11.79 4.29 10.51
C GLY A 460 -11.54 5.42 11.50
N LEU A 461 -10.90 6.49 11.02
CA LEU A 461 -10.71 7.73 11.76
C LEU A 461 -11.39 8.88 11.03
N LEU A 462 -12.18 9.67 11.75
CA LEU A 462 -12.86 10.84 11.24
C LEU A 462 -12.48 12.06 12.08
N MET A 463 -12.35 13.22 11.45
CA MET A 463 -12.16 14.50 12.12
C MET A 463 -13.45 15.29 12.10
N LEU A 464 -13.75 15.98 13.20
CA LEU A 464 -14.75 17.03 13.26
C LEU A 464 -14.04 18.35 13.57
N CYS A 465 -14.12 19.29 12.63
CA CYS A 465 -13.35 20.54 12.66
C CYS A 465 -14.28 21.74 12.75
N ASP A 466 -13.90 22.74 13.54
CA ASP A 466 -14.51 24.06 13.55
C ASP A 466 -13.99 24.85 12.36
N VAL A 467 -14.88 25.09 11.40
CA VAL A 467 -14.58 25.72 10.11
C VAL A 467 -15.26 27.07 10.05
N ALA A 468 -14.46 28.13 9.93
CA ALA A 468 -14.95 29.49 9.77
C ALA A 468 -15.30 29.75 8.31
N LEU A 469 -16.55 29.46 7.92
CA LEU A 469 -17.00 29.60 6.53
C LEU A 469 -17.21 31.05 6.13
N GLY A 470 -17.67 31.91 7.05
CA GLY A 470 -18.00 33.30 6.73
C GLY A 470 -19.08 33.38 5.66
N ASN A 471 -18.93 34.38 4.79
CA ASN A 471 -19.73 34.53 3.59
C ASN A 471 -19.36 33.45 2.56
N ILE A 472 -20.31 32.53 2.33
CA ILE A 472 -20.17 31.39 1.43
C ILE A 472 -20.37 31.80 -0.03
N TYR A 473 -19.55 31.27 -0.92
CA TYR A 473 -19.77 31.26 -2.37
C TYR A 473 -20.49 29.96 -2.77
N GLU A 474 -21.77 30.07 -3.09
CA GLU A 474 -22.62 28.92 -3.36
C GLU A 474 -22.53 28.46 -4.82
N LYS A 475 -22.47 27.14 -5.02
CA LYS A 475 -22.43 26.47 -6.32
C LYS A 475 -23.29 25.23 -6.34
N THR A 476 -23.98 24.99 -7.46
CA THR A 476 -24.80 23.79 -7.67
C THR A 476 -24.18 22.79 -8.66
N SER A 477 -23.07 23.16 -9.29
CA SER A 477 -22.31 22.34 -10.24
C SER A 477 -20.82 22.51 -9.98
N ALA A 478 -20.00 21.55 -10.41
CA ALA A 478 -18.56 21.62 -10.29
C ALA A 478 -18.01 22.88 -11.00
N GLU A 479 -17.13 23.62 -10.31
CA GLU A 479 -16.47 24.80 -10.84
C GLU A 479 -15.11 24.97 -10.17
N TYR A 480 -14.05 24.98 -10.96
CA TYR A 480 -12.72 25.17 -10.42
C TYR A 480 -12.55 26.62 -9.91
N VAL A 481 -12.46 26.78 -8.58
CA VAL A 481 -12.26 28.08 -7.94
C VAL A 481 -10.77 28.28 -7.64
N GLU A 482 -10.11 29.14 -8.42
CA GLU A 482 -8.74 29.59 -8.11
C GLU A 482 -8.73 30.70 -7.07
N LYS A 483 -9.70 31.60 -7.16
CA LYS A 483 -9.82 32.77 -6.29
C LYS A 483 -11.27 33.04 -5.98
N LEU A 484 -11.57 33.22 -4.70
CA LEU A 484 -12.90 33.58 -4.25
C LEU A 484 -13.31 34.98 -4.74
N PRO A 485 -14.60 35.18 -5.07
CA PRO A 485 -15.14 36.51 -5.33
C PRO A 485 -14.92 37.46 -4.12
N PRO A 486 -14.82 38.77 -4.34
CA PRO A 486 -14.64 39.74 -3.26
C PRO A 486 -15.70 39.58 -2.16
N GLY A 487 -15.26 39.54 -0.90
CA GLY A 487 -16.12 39.41 0.27
C GLY A 487 -16.62 37.99 0.57
N LYS A 488 -16.22 36.98 -0.22
CA LYS A 488 -16.44 35.55 0.09
C LYS A 488 -15.21 34.96 0.78
N HIS A 489 -15.44 33.98 1.66
CA HIS A 489 -14.38 33.37 2.48
C HIS A 489 -14.30 31.84 2.31
N SER A 490 -15.32 31.22 1.72
CA SER A 490 -15.42 29.78 1.48
C SER A 490 -16.31 29.51 0.27
N THR A 491 -16.26 28.28 -0.24
CA THR A 491 -17.19 27.77 -1.25
C THR A 491 -18.09 26.70 -0.64
N MET A 492 -19.35 26.66 -1.03
CA MET A 492 -20.26 25.56 -0.71
C MET A 492 -20.82 24.97 -2.00
N GLY A 493 -20.55 23.69 -2.21
CA GLY A 493 -21.30 22.89 -3.17
C GLY A 493 -22.64 22.52 -2.53
N ILE A 494 -23.74 23.06 -3.03
CA ILE A 494 -25.08 22.78 -2.51
C ILE A 494 -25.54 21.44 -3.06
N GLY A 495 -25.76 20.46 -2.20
CA GLY A 495 -26.32 19.16 -2.55
C GLY A 495 -27.83 19.10 -2.38
N LYS A 496 -28.46 18.10 -3.00
CA LYS A 496 -29.91 17.82 -2.87
C LYS A 496 -30.33 17.41 -1.46
N THR A 497 -29.40 16.87 -0.67
CA THR A 497 -29.65 16.38 0.68
C THR A 497 -28.73 17.08 1.66
N GLN A 498 -29.29 17.50 2.79
CA GLN A 498 -28.56 18.12 3.89
C GLN A 498 -29.18 17.72 5.24
N PRO A 499 -28.49 17.87 6.37
CA PRO A 499 -29.12 17.77 7.69
C PRO A 499 -30.25 18.79 7.83
N ASP A 500 -31.33 18.45 8.54
CA ASP A 500 -32.43 19.40 8.78
C ASP A 500 -31.89 20.72 9.35
N PRO A 501 -32.06 21.86 8.64
CA PRO A 501 -31.51 23.14 9.07
C PRO A 501 -32.19 23.71 10.32
N ASN A 502 -33.30 23.12 10.78
CA ASN A 502 -33.99 23.53 12.02
C ASN A 502 -33.40 22.83 13.26
N ASP A 503 -32.77 21.67 13.10
CA ASP A 503 -32.16 20.89 14.18
C ASP A 503 -30.69 21.32 14.38
N VAL A 504 -30.53 22.39 15.15
CA VAL A 504 -29.25 23.09 15.32
C VAL A 504 -28.88 23.21 16.80
N THR A 505 -27.61 23.00 17.10
CA THR A 505 -27.01 23.28 18.42
C THR A 505 -25.65 23.94 18.24
N GLU A 506 -25.01 24.34 19.33
CA GLU A 506 -23.68 24.95 19.31
C GLU A 506 -22.75 24.26 20.29
N ILE A 507 -21.50 24.04 19.87
CA ILE A 507 -20.39 23.62 20.73
C ILE A 507 -19.27 24.64 20.53
N ASP A 508 -18.80 25.25 21.63
CA ASP A 508 -17.71 26.25 21.63
C ASP A 508 -17.94 27.40 20.61
N GLY A 509 -19.20 27.83 20.46
CA GLY A 509 -19.64 28.89 19.54
C GLY A 509 -19.59 28.52 18.06
N SER A 510 -19.55 27.22 17.75
CA SER A 510 -19.63 26.69 16.40
C SER A 510 -20.93 25.93 16.22
N THR A 511 -21.62 26.20 15.13
CA THR A 511 -22.91 25.59 14.84
C THR A 511 -22.76 24.13 14.41
N ILE A 512 -23.58 23.25 14.95
CA ILE A 512 -23.76 21.87 14.51
C ILE A 512 -25.17 21.72 13.96
N GLN A 513 -25.28 21.26 12.72
CA GLN A 513 -26.54 20.87 12.08
C GLN A 513 -26.63 19.34 12.13
N TYR A 514 -27.25 18.81 13.18
CA TYR A 514 -27.29 17.37 13.49
C TYR A 514 -28.67 16.75 13.25
N GLY A 515 -29.54 17.47 12.54
CA GLY A 515 -30.84 16.97 12.13
C GLY A 515 -30.76 15.74 11.24
N LYS A 516 -31.87 15.00 11.15
CA LYS A 516 -31.98 13.94 10.15
C LYS A 516 -31.91 14.54 8.75
N SER A 517 -31.41 13.75 7.79
CA SER A 517 -31.27 14.21 6.41
C SER A 517 -32.62 14.58 5.79
N VAL A 518 -32.72 15.80 5.27
CA VAL A 518 -33.84 16.29 4.45
C VAL A 518 -33.37 16.43 3.00
N LYS A 519 -34.24 16.07 2.06
CA LYS A 519 -33.96 16.11 0.62
C LYS A 519 -34.86 17.15 -0.05
N ASP A 520 -34.27 18.01 -0.86
CA ASP A 520 -34.99 18.92 -1.76
C ASP A 520 -34.94 18.37 -3.19
N ASP A 521 -36.05 17.75 -3.61
CA ASP A 521 -36.19 17.21 -4.97
C ASP A 521 -36.34 18.29 -6.05
N ASN A 522 -36.66 19.54 -5.67
CA ASN A 522 -36.79 20.66 -6.60
C ASN A 522 -35.45 21.37 -6.87
N LEU A 523 -34.44 21.14 -6.02
CA LEU A 523 -33.12 21.73 -6.17
C LEU A 523 -32.40 21.16 -7.40
N LYS A 524 -32.05 22.05 -8.34
CA LYS A 524 -31.21 21.73 -9.50
C LYS A 524 -29.73 21.80 -9.10
N SER A 525 -29.22 20.66 -8.64
CA SER A 525 -27.80 20.47 -8.32
C SER A 525 -27.27 19.16 -8.90
N ASP A 526 -26.00 19.17 -9.30
CA ASP A 526 -25.24 17.98 -9.69
C ASP A 526 -24.74 17.19 -8.46
N LEU A 527 -24.83 17.78 -7.26
CA LEU A 527 -24.37 17.18 -6.02
C LEU A 527 -25.53 16.53 -5.25
N LEU A 528 -25.29 15.33 -4.71
CA LEU A 528 -26.25 14.65 -3.84
C LEU A 528 -26.25 15.21 -2.41
N TYR A 529 -25.10 15.64 -1.93
CA TYR A 529 -24.83 16.10 -0.56
C TYR A 529 -23.93 17.32 -0.59
N ASN A 530 -24.05 18.18 0.42
CA ASN A 530 -23.24 19.40 0.51
C ASN A 530 -21.72 19.10 0.57
N GLU A 531 -20.93 20.10 0.17
CA GLU A 531 -19.49 20.20 0.40
C GLU A 531 -19.14 21.61 0.82
N PHE A 532 -18.23 21.74 1.78
CA PHE A 532 -17.73 23.03 2.24
C PHE A 532 -16.22 23.07 2.03
N ILE A 533 -15.74 24.13 1.38
CA ILE A 533 -14.36 24.27 0.98
C ILE A 533 -13.82 25.60 1.51
N VAL A 534 -12.71 25.53 2.23
CA VAL A 534 -11.94 26.71 2.64
C VAL A 534 -10.57 26.70 1.97
N TYR A 535 -10.09 27.90 1.64
CA TYR A 535 -8.86 28.11 0.87
C TYR A 535 -7.73 28.71 1.70
N ASP A 536 -7.94 28.84 3.02
CA ASP A 536 -6.93 29.19 4.01
C ASP A 536 -6.94 28.16 5.14
N VAL A 537 -5.78 27.55 5.39
CA VAL A 537 -5.58 26.58 6.48
C VAL A 537 -5.90 27.16 7.86
N ALA A 538 -5.82 28.48 8.02
CA ALA A 538 -6.09 29.16 9.28
C ALA A 538 -7.60 29.31 9.57
N GLN A 539 -8.48 29.04 8.60
CA GLN A 539 -9.94 28.98 8.79
C GLN A 539 -10.42 27.68 9.44
N VAL A 540 -9.51 26.78 9.82
CA VAL A 540 -9.83 25.46 10.36
C VAL A 540 -9.19 25.28 11.72
N GLN A 541 -9.97 24.76 12.66
CA GLN A 541 -9.48 24.25 13.94
C GLN A 541 -9.96 22.80 14.10
N CYS A 542 -9.06 21.87 14.39
CA CYS A 542 -9.39 20.47 14.60
C CYS A 542 -9.90 20.28 16.02
N ASN A 543 -11.19 19.96 16.20
CA ASN A 543 -11.80 19.92 17.53
C ASN A 543 -11.96 18.50 18.06
N PHE A 544 -12.33 17.53 17.22
CA PHE A 544 -12.50 16.14 17.65
C PHE A 544 -11.94 15.15 16.64
N VAL A 545 -11.40 14.04 17.12
CA VAL A 545 -11.13 12.84 16.33
C VAL A 545 -12.01 11.71 16.83
N TYR A 546 -12.72 11.08 15.91
CA TYR A 546 -13.56 9.93 16.13
C TYR A 546 -12.82 8.69 15.68
N ARG A 547 -12.83 7.67 16.52
CA ARG A 547 -12.50 6.31 16.12
C ARG A 547 -13.80 5.54 15.97
N VAL A 548 -14.05 5.07 14.75
CA VAL A 548 -15.30 4.38 14.40
C VAL A 548 -14.99 2.99 13.86
N ILE A 549 -15.87 2.03 14.14
CA ILE A 549 -15.91 0.77 13.40
C ILE A 549 -16.93 0.91 12.27
N ILE A 550 -16.47 0.64 11.06
CA ILE A 550 -17.27 0.66 9.84
C ILE A 550 -17.64 -0.79 9.51
N PHE A 551 -18.87 -1.18 9.82
CA PHE A 551 -19.37 -2.52 9.49
C PHE A 551 -20.04 -2.48 8.12
N GLU A 552 -19.62 -3.34 7.20
CA GLU A 552 -20.50 -3.65 6.07
C GLU A 552 -21.80 -4.25 6.62
N ASN A 553 -22.94 -3.73 6.13
CA ASN A 553 -24.31 -3.95 6.61
C ASN A 553 -24.49 -5.27 7.41
N PRO A 554 -25.03 -5.23 8.65
CA PRO A 554 -25.27 -6.41 9.48
C PRO A 554 -26.03 -7.55 8.77
N GLU A 555 -26.94 -7.24 7.85
CA GLU A 555 -27.62 -8.26 7.03
C GLU A 555 -26.67 -8.94 6.04
N SER A 556 -25.75 -8.17 5.44
CA SER A 556 -24.70 -8.70 4.57
C SER A 556 -23.67 -9.51 5.34
N ARG A 557 -23.33 -9.08 6.57
CA ARG A 557 -22.51 -9.86 7.50
C ARG A 557 -23.21 -11.16 7.88
N ALA A 558 -24.48 -11.11 8.29
CA ALA A 558 -25.26 -12.29 8.63
C ALA A 558 -25.42 -13.25 7.45
N LEU A 559 -25.65 -12.72 6.24
CA LEU A 559 -25.70 -13.51 5.00
C LEU A 559 -24.35 -14.15 4.68
N PHE A 560 -23.24 -13.41 4.83
CA PHE A 560 -21.91 -13.95 4.61
C PHE A 560 -21.53 -15.01 5.66
N GLU A 561 -21.83 -14.77 6.93
CA GLU A 561 -21.65 -15.75 8.01
C GLU A 561 -22.48 -17.01 7.73
N MET A 562 -23.73 -16.86 7.26
CA MET A 562 -24.58 -17.95 6.83
C MET A 562 -23.99 -18.71 5.62
N ILE A 563 -23.45 -18.00 4.63
CA ILE A 563 -22.73 -18.61 3.48
C ILE A 563 -21.47 -19.34 3.94
N CYS A 564 -20.72 -18.80 4.90
CA CYS A 564 -19.53 -19.44 5.45
C CYS A 564 -19.88 -20.70 6.25
N VAL A 565 -20.94 -20.66 7.05
CA VAL A 565 -21.47 -21.84 7.77
C VAL A 565 -21.99 -22.88 6.78
N PHE A 566 -22.73 -22.47 5.76
CA PHE A 566 -23.16 -23.32 4.65
C PHE A 566 -21.95 -23.96 3.96
N ALA A 567 -21.00 -23.16 3.49
CA ALA A 567 -19.78 -23.63 2.83
C ALA A 567 -18.97 -24.57 3.73
N SER A 568 -18.79 -24.25 5.02
CA SER A 568 -18.09 -25.12 5.98
C SER A 568 -18.80 -26.46 6.18
N ARG A 569 -20.14 -26.47 6.20
CA ARG A 569 -20.95 -27.70 6.33
C ARG A 569 -20.87 -28.58 5.09
N PHE A 570 -20.75 -27.97 3.91
CA PHE A 570 -20.66 -28.66 2.62
C PHE A 570 -19.22 -28.92 2.14
N MET A 571 -18.21 -28.23 2.68
CA MET A 571 -16.79 -28.43 2.36
C MET A 571 -16.30 -29.84 2.71
N HIS A 572 -16.88 -30.46 3.74
CA HIS A 572 -16.59 -31.86 4.08
C HIS A 572 -17.28 -32.88 3.16
N GLN A 573 -18.31 -32.46 2.41
CA GLN A 573 -19.02 -33.33 1.47
C GLN A 573 -18.33 -33.37 0.10
N ILE A 574 -17.63 -32.30 -0.28
CA ILE A 574 -16.90 -32.21 -1.55
C ILE A 574 -15.41 -32.03 -1.26
N PRO A 575 -14.62 -33.11 -1.22
CA PRO A 575 -13.18 -33.00 -1.06
C PRO A 575 -12.58 -32.27 -2.27
N ILE A 576 -12.22 -30.99 -2.08
CA ILE A 576 -11.62 -30.14 -3.13
C ILE A 576 -10.34 -30.78 -3.68
N THR A 577 -9.59 -31.51 -2.85
CA THR A 577 -8.44 -32.32 -3.27
C THR A 577 -8.82 -33.42 -4.28
N PHE A 578 -9.98 -34.05 -4.10
CA PHE A 578 -10.50 -35.06 -5.02
C PHE A 578 -10.92 -34.41 -6.35
N LEU A 579 -11.63 -33.28 -6.30
CA LEU A 579 -12.05 -32.53 -7.49
C LEU A 579 -10.86 -31.97 -8.28
N THR A 580 -9.86 -31.45 -7.56
CA THR A 580 -8.61 -30.95 -8.15
C THR A 580 -7.81 -32.10 -8.75
N GLY A 581 -7.74 -33.25 -8.06
CA GLY A 581 -7.12 -34.46 -8.59
C GLY A 581 -7.80 -34.96 -9.87
N PHE A 582 -9.14 -34.95 -9.91
CA PHE A 582 -9.91 -35.33 -11.08
C PHE A 582 -9.71 -34.35 -12.24
N TYR A 583 -9.75 -33.05 -11.97
CA TYR A 583 -9.50 -32.00 -12.96
C TYR A 583 -8.10 -32.10 -13.56
N VAL A 584 -7.05 -32.18 -12.71
CA VAL A 584 -5.67 -32.32 -13.16
C VAL A 584 -5.48 -33.62 -13.94
N SER A 585 -6.00 -34.75 -13.44
CA SER A 585 -5.92 -36.04 -14.14
C SER A 585 -6.59 -36.01 -15.51
N GLN A 586 -7.76 -35.39 -15.64
CA GLN A 586 -8.46 -35.27 -16.91
C GLN A 586 -7.73 -34.34 -17.89
N VAL A 587 -7.22 -33.20 -17.42
CA VAL A 587 -6.44 -32.27 -18.25
C VAL A 587 -5.15 -32.93 -18.73
N VAL A 588 -4.41 -33.60 -17.84
CA VAL A 588 -3.16 -34.30 -18.17
C VAL A 588 -3.44 -35.47 -19.12
N SER A 589 -4.49 -36.26 -18.87
CA SER A 589 -4.87 -37.39 -19.74
C SER A 589 -5.25 -36.92 -21.15
N ARG A 590 -6.03 -35.83 -21.27
CA ARG A 590 -6.37 -35.23 -22.57
C ARG A 590 -5.15 -34.69 -23.30
N TRP A 591 -4.27 -33.97 -22.60
CA TRP A 591 -3.04 -33.44 -23.17
C TRP A 591 -2.10 -34.57 -23.63
N TRP A 592 -1.94 -35.61 -22.80
CA TRP A 592 -1.11 -36.77 -23.12
C TRP A 592 -1.69 -37.59 -24.28
N GLY A 593 -3.02 -37.75 -24.34
CA GLY A 593 -3.71 -38.38 -25.46
C GLY A 593 -3.45 -37.63 -26.77
N GLN A 594 -3.54 -36.30 -26.76
CA GLN A 594 -3.19 -35.46 -27.91
C GLN A 594 -1.70 -35.53 -28.27
N PHE A 595 -0.81 -35.66 -27.28
CA PHE A 595 0.62 -35.81 -27.53
C PHE A 595 0.94 -37.17 -28.17
N MET A 596 0.26 -38.24 -27.74
CA MET A 596 0.46 -39.59 -28.26
C MET A 596 -0.10 -39.82 -29.66
N THR A 597 -1.01 -38.96 -30.14
CA THR A 597 -1.47 -38.99 -31.54
C THR A 597 -0.51 -38.30 -32.51
N LEU A 598 0.49 -37.57 -32.00
CA LEU A 598 1.53 -36.98 -32.86
C LEU A 598 2.43 -38.09 -33.44
N PRO A 599 2.67 -38.09 -34.76
CA PRO A 599 3.45 -39.14 -35.40
C PRO A 599 4.92 -39.06 -35.00
N TRP A 600 5.44 -40.15 -34.44
CA TRP A 600 6.86 -40.31 -34.12
C TRP A 600 7.63 -40.78 -35.36
N PRO A 601 8.57 -39.98 -35.90
CA PRO A 601 9.29 -40.33 -37.12
C PRO A 601 10.16 -41.59 -36.97
N ASP A 602 10.61 -41.90 -35.75
CA ASP A 602 11.52 -43.00 -35.46
C ASP A 602 10.93 -44.37 -35.81
N LYS A 603 9.64 -44.60 -35.52
CA LYS A 603 8.97 -45.87 -35.84
C LYS A 603 8.91 -46.11 -37.35
N ILE A 604 8.70 -45.06 -38.14
CA ILE A 604 8.65 -45.17 -39.59
C ILE A 604 10.08 -45.31 -40.15
N ALA A 605 11.05 -44.58 -39.61
CA ALA A 605 12.46 -44.71 -39.97
C ALA A 605 12.97 -46.14 -39.76
N LEU A 606 12.66 -46.74 -38.61
CA LEU A 606 13.02 -48.13 -38.30
C LEU A 606 12.38 -49.11 -39.30
N LYS A 607 11.07 -48.97 -39.56
CA LYS A 607 10.39 -49.81 -40.57
C LYS A 607 11.02 -49.65 -41.97
N LEU A 608 11.37 -48.44 -42.38
CA LEU A 608 12.02 -48.17 -43.67
C LEU A 608 13.39 -48.83 -43.79
N VAL A 609 14.16 -48.90 -42.71
CA VAL A 609 15.45 -49.62 -42.69
C VAL A 609 15.23 -51.12 -42.87
N THR A 610 14.16 -51.67 -42.28
CA THR A 610 13.84 -53.10 -42.39
C THR A 610 13.29 -53.49 -43.76
N PHE A 611 12.36 -52.70 -44.31
CA PHE A 611 11.68 -53.01 -45.59
C PHE A 611 12.47 -52.58 -46.83
N VAL A 612 13.37 -51.61 -46.70
CA VAL A 612 14.28 -51.18 -47.76
C VAL A 612 15.71 -51.41 -47.28
N PRO A 613 16.19 -52.66 -47.20
CA PRO A 613 17.54 -52.93 -46.71
C PRO A 613 18.62 -52.58 -47.74
N GLY A 614 19.86 -52.44 -47.28
CA GLY A 614 21.02 -52.27 -48.16
C GLY A 614 21.56 -50.84 -48.28
N LYS A 615 22.84 -50.76 -48.68
CA LYS A 615 23.65 -49.53 -48.73
C LYS A 615 23.73 -48.89 -50.12
N ALA A 616 23.12 -49.50 -51.14
CA ALA A 616 23.06 -48.93 -52.48
C ALA A 616 22.51 -47.51 -52.44
N LEU A 617 23.08 -46.62 -53.27
CA LEU A 617 22.77 -45.19 -53.26
C LEU A 617 21.27 -44.92 -53.44
N PHE A 618 20.62 -45.70 -54.30
CA PHE A 618 19.17 -45.63 -54.53
C PHE A 618 18.36 -45.93 -53.25
N HIS A 619 18.64 -47.01 -52.53
CA HIS A 619 17.93 -47.36 -51.29
C HIS A 619 18.15 -46.33 -50.18
N LYS A 620 19.38 -45.79 -50.07
CA LYS A 620 19.69 -44.70 -49.14
C LYS A 620 18.88 -43.45 -49.47
N ASN A 621 18.85 -43.04 -50.75
CA ASN A 621 18.12 -41.85 -51.19
C ASN A 621 16.61 -42.02 -51.03
N LEU A 622 16.07 -43.21 -51.26
CA LEU A 622 14.66 -43.51 -51.05
C LEU A 622 14.25 -43.35 -49.57
N ARG A 623 15.01 -43.95 -48.63
CA ARG A 623 14.75 -43.80 -47.18
C ARG A 623 14.83 -42.33 -46.74
N LEU A 624 15.84 -41.59 -47.20
CA LEU A 624 16.00 -40.17 -46.90
C LEU A 624 14.83 -39.33 -47.45
N THR A 625 14.38 -39.62 -48.66
CA THR A 625 13.28 -38.91 -49.31
C THR A 625 11.97 -39.12 -48.56
N VAL A 626 11.65 -40.36 -48.18
CA VAL A 626 10.45 -40.66 -47.40
C VAL A 626 10.49 -39.98 -46.02
N MET A 627 11.64 -40.00 -45.33
CA MET A 627 11.76 -39.32 -44.03
C MET A 627 11.65 -37.80 -44.12
N ARG A 628 12.12 -37.18 -45.22
CA ARG A 628 11.94 -35.74 -45.48
C ARG A 628 10.46 -35.39 -45.63
N TYR A 629 9.69 -36.19 -46.37
CA TYR A 629 8.25 -35.97 -46.52
C TYR A 629 7.48 -36.18 -45.21
N ILE A 630 7.87 -37.16 -44.39
CA ILE A 630 7.30 -37.36 -43.06
C ILE A 630 7.57 -36.16 -42.16
N ASN A 631 8.81 -35.67 -42.13
CA ASN A 631 9.17 -34.49 -41.33
C ASN A 631 8.40 -33.24 -41.79
N LEU A 632 8.25 -33.04 -43.10
CA LEU A 632 7.45 -31.95 -43.65
C LEU A 632 5.98 -32.06 -43.22
N SER A 633 5.38 -33.25 -43.33
CA SER A 633 4.00 -33.51 -42.89
C SER A 633 3.81 -33.19 -41.40
N THR A 634 4.73 -33.63 -40.53
CA THR A 634 4.70 -33.34 -39.09
C THR A 634 4.76 -31.83 -38.81
N ILE A 635 5.62 -31.09 -39.52
CA ILE A 635 5.74 -29.63 -39.38
C ILE A 635 4.42 -28.92 -39.79
N LEU A 636 3.79 -29.37 -40.88
CA LEU A 636 2.51 -28.85 -41.34
C LEU A 636 1.37 -29.09 -40.35
N VAL A 637 1.37 -30.22 -39.64
CA VAL A 637 0.43 -30.51 -38.55
C VAL A 637 0.71 -29.62 -37.33
N TYR A 638 1.98 -29.45 -36.94
CA TYR A 638 2.36 -28.60 -35.81
C TYR A 638 2.03 -27.12 -36.01
N ARG A 639 1.96 -26.65 -37.26
CA ARG A 639 1.44 -25.31 -37.59
C ARG A 639 0.01 -25.07 -37.09
N LEU A 640 -0.82 -26.11 -37.03
CA LEU A 640 -2.22 -25.99 -36.58
C LEU A 640 -2.34 -25.87 -35.06
N VAL A 641 -1.33 -26.31 -34.30
CA VAL A 641 -1.37 -26.41 -32.84
C VAL A 641 -0.40 -25.40 -32.18
N SER A 642 0.67 -25.00 -32.85
CA SER A 642 1.69 -24.08 -32.33
C SER A 642 1.76 -22.78 -33.13
N LEU A 643 1.41 -21.67 -32.48
CA LEU A 643 1.54 -20.31 -33.04
C LEU A 643 2.99 -19.97 -33.40
N LYS A 644 3.98 -20.52 -32.67
CA LYS A 644 5.40 -20.31 -32.95
C LYS A 644 5.81 -20.99 -34.25
N VAL A 645 5.43 -22.26 -34.44
CA VAL A 645 5.67 -22.99 -35.70
C VAL A 645 4.91 -22.35 -36.85
N LYS A 646 3.67 -21.91 -36.62
CA LYS A 646 2.89 -21.16 -37.62
C LYS A 646 3.59 -19.89 -38.08
N LYS A 647 4.10 -19.10 -37.15
CA LYS A 647 4.89 -17.90 -37.48
C LYS A 647 6.20 -18.23 -38.21
N THR A 648 6.86 -19.35 -37.91
CA THR A 648 8.11 -19.72 -38.61
C THR A 648 7.86 -20.25 -40.04
N VAL A 649 6.77 -21.00 -40.25
CA VAL A 649 6.48 -21.68 -41.53
C VAL A 649 5.62 -20.84 -42.48
N SER A 650 4.90 -19.82 -41.99
CA SER A 650 4.07 -18.93 -42.82
C SER A 650 4.84 -17.78 -43.52
N TYR A 651 6.16 -17.65 -43.28
CA TYR A 651 7.02 -16.63 -43.90
C TYR A 651 7.94 -17.19 -44.99
N THR A 652 7.67 -18.40 -45.46
CA THR A 652 8.20 -19.02 -46.68
C THR A 652 7.03 -19.37 -47.57
#